data_AF-A0A9R1A4T9-F1
#
_entry.id   AF-A0A9R1A4T9-F1
#
_cell.length_a   1.000
_cell.length_b   1.000
_cell.length_c   1.000
_cell.angle_alpha   90.00
_cell.angle_beta   90.00
_cell.angle_gamma   90.00
#
_symmetry.space_group_name_H-M   'P 1'
#
loop_
_entity.id
_entity.type
_entity.pdbx_description
1 polymer ?
#
loop_
_entity_poly.entity_id
_entity_poly.type
_entity_poly.pdbx_seq_one_letter_code
_entity_poly.pdbx_strand_id
1 'polypeptide(L)'
;MEPLSGAAAAAAAAAGGGGASRPPSFASQTNALLRKNLIFQKRNRKATIRLIIVPIYLCVLLSVLQRVINNLLDKPKYKCGCMCVDVNGTGPCQNVCGIQYSTLDQAGSCPIPNPPEWPALLQVPHLEYRATQDSSESCRKSQSCPAAIPFTGANETLSTTVMQNMFTDSPLSNLSDNASISGILLGTDMPGTSTGFIEPAFISDVPIYVLQSECKSRNSVTLRTTIDAINVQKEIKCVQGLPLWRNSSRTINEETFKGYRKEKIGKGISEVAMAYDFQDSNEKRFNVLALYNSTYQNISYVPMPFGLLRVSRSLNAVSNAYLQFLQGQGSGIKMLLEFTKEMPKQATRLTIDFSSLIGPLFFEWVVALLFPVMLTYLVYEKQHKLRTMMKMHGLGNGPYWIIYYAYFLILSTVYLVLFVIFGALIGLNFFKTNDYGIQFVFFFSFINLQIVLSFLAATFFSKVNTAQAIAYLYIFGSGLMAGSLIRNFLEGGKFPRHWITVLEIIPAFSLYRGLCGLSQYAIRASETGNPGMRWSDLNDHTNGMRDVMIIIIVEWLVLLPVAYYFDYAASVGNSSGLLSIIKCLLRKNTTWRRIAVNEVADNDVHVEMEKLDIIKERETVDQVLQQRNSGYAVVCDDLKKVYHGKDGNPDKYAVRGLSLALPYGECLGILGPNGAGKSSFISMMIGFSKPTSGNAFVQDFSIHTDMENIYNSMGVCPQIDMLWEMLTGREHLQFYGRLKSLTGSALDLAVEESLRSVNLLLGGAADKQVRKYSGGMKRRLSVAISLIGDAKVVYMDEPSTGLDPASRKSLWTAVKQAKQDRAIILTTHSMEEAEVLCDRLCIMVDGRLQCIGRPKELGVRSEKCT
;
A
#
# COMPACT_ATOMS: atom_id res chain seq x y z
N MET A 1 17.88 21.15 -73.81
CA MET A 1 17.65 22.14 -72.75
C MET A 1 17.86 21.45 -71.40
N GLU A 2 19.11 21.38 -70.95
CA GLU A 2 19.46 21.39 -69.52
C GLU A 2 19.08 22.76 -68.92
N PRO A 3 19.08 22.99 -67.58
CA PRO A 3 19.29 22.09 -66.45
C PRO A 3 18.21 22.19 -65.33
N LEU A 4 17.94 21.08 -64.62
CA LEU A 4 17.30 21.08 -63.27
C LEU A 4 17.88 19.97 -62.35
N SER A 5 18.99 19.34 -62.74
CA SER A 5 19.67 18.29 -61.96
C SER A 5 20.70 18.81 -60.95
N GLY A 6 21.01 20.11 -60.95
CA GLY A 6 22.05 20.70 -60.08
C GLY A 6 21.64 21.07 -58.65
N ALA A 7 20.34 21.26 -58.38
CA ALA A 7 19.89 21.78 -57.08
C ALA A 7 19.79 20.70 -55.97
N ALA A 8 19.54 19.44 -56.34
CA ALA A 8 19.46 18.32 -55.39
C ALA A 8 20.84 17.84 -54.92
N ALA A 9 21.88 17.95 -55.76
CA ALA A 9 23.25 17.63 -55.40
C ALA A 9 23.90 18.70 -54.49
N ALA A 10 23.52 19.97 -54.65
CA ALA A 10 24.05 21.08 -53.84
C ALA A 10 23.52 21.10 -52.40
N ALA A 11 22.28 20.65 -52.16
CA ALA A 11 21.73 20.51 -50.80
C ALA A 11 22.31 19.30 -50.04
N ALA A 12 22.67 18.23 -50.75
CA ALA A 12 23.39 17.08 -50.18
C ALA A 12 24.86 17.42 -49.86
N ALA A 13 25.51 18.27 -50.65
CA ALA A 13 26.88 18.73 -50.40
C ALA A 13 26.99 19.70 -49.21
N ALA A 14 25.95 20.49 -48.90
CA ALA A 14 25.94 21.38 -47.72
C ALA A 14 25.77 20.63 -46.38
N ALA A 15 25.32 19.38 -46.41
CA ALA A 15 25.29 18.47 -45.25
C ALA A 15 26.52 17.56 -45.15
N GLY A 16 27.42 17.60 -46.16
CA GLY A 16 28.65 16.81 -46.26
C GLY A 16 29.86 17.45 -45.57
N GLY A 17 29.65 18.31 -44.56
CA GLY A 17 30.72 18.73 -43.67
C GLY A 17 30.99 17.64 -42.64
N GLY A 18 32.16 16.98 -42.72
CA GLY A 18 32.60 15.90 -41.85
C GLY A 18 32.58 16.24 -40.34
N GLY A 19 31.41 16.16 -39.73
CA GLY A 19 31.20 16.14 -38.30
C GLY A 19 30.53 14.83 -37.92
N ALA A 20 31.22 14.00 -37.14
CA ALA A 20 30.64 12.82 -36.52
C ALA A 20 29.24 13.16 -35.95
N SER A 21 28.23 12.37 -36.30
CA SER A 21 26.85 12.54 -35.84
C SER A 21 26.85 12.60 -34.32
N ARG A 22 26.63 13.79 -33.76
CA ARG A 22 26.64 13.98 -32.30
C ARG A 22 25.53 13.12 -31.68
N PRO A 23 25.83 12.36 -30.61
CA PRO A 23 24.81 11.58 -29.94
C PRO A 23 23.67 12.49 -29.46
N PRO A 24 22.41 12.02 -29.51
CA PRO A 24 21.26 12.81 -29.12
C PRO A 24 21.40 13.31 -27.68
N SER A 25 21.34 14.63 -27.49
CA SER A 25 21.45 15.23 -26.15
C SER A 25 20.31 14.75 -25.23
N PHE A 26 20.59 14.66 -23.93
CA PHE A 26 19.60 14.30 -22.91
C PHE A 26 18.29 15.13 -23.05
N ALA A 27 18.42 16.43 -23.34
CA ALA A 27 17.29 17.33 -23.55
C ALA A 27 16.47 17.00 -24.80
N SER A 28 17.13 16.59 -25.90
CA SER A 28 16.44 16.16 -27.13
C SER A 28 15.62 14.89 -26.91
N GLN A 29 16.23 13.89 -26.28
CA GLN A 29 15.55 12.63 -25.93
C GLN A 29 14.35 12.89 -25.01
N THR A 30 14.54 13.77 -24.02
CA THR A 30 13.49 14.15 -23.07
C THR A 30 12.33 14.85 -23.80
N ASN A 31 12.61 15.84 -24.66
CA ASN A 31 11.58 16.53 -25.42
C ASN A 31 10.81 15.58 -26.38
N ALA A 32 11.50 14.65 -27.02
CA ALA A 32 10.88 13.65 -27.90
C ALA A 32 9.87 12.78 -27.13
N LEU A 33 10.31 12.22 -26.01
CA LEU A 33 9.49 11.33 -25.18
C LEU A 33 8.35 12.08 -24.48
N LEU A 34 8.58 13.32 -24.04
CA LEU A 34 7.55 14.19 -23.47
C LEU A 34 6.43 14.45 -24.48
N ARG A 35 6.76 14.84 -25.72
CA ARG A 35 5.76 15.09 -26.78
C ARG A 35 4.97 13.84 -27.12
N LYS A 36 5.65 12.69 -27.26
CA LYS A 36 4.97 11.39 -27.47
C LYS A 36 4.01 11.08 -26.33
N ASN A 37 4.44 11.27 -25.07
CA ASN A 37 3.58 11.03 -23.92
C ASN A 37 2.40 12.01 -23.88
N LEU A 38 2.58 13.29 -24.17
CA LEU A 38 1.48 14.26 -24.25
C LEU A 38 0.44 13.87 -25.30
N ILE A 39 0.87 13.44 -26.50
CA ILE A 39 -0.05 13.00 -27.56
C ILE A 39 -0.81 11.74 -27.13
N PHE A 40 -0.09 10.76 -26.59
CA PHE A 40 -0.68 9.52 -26.08
C PHE A 40 -1.73 9.80 -25.02
N GLN A 41 -1.41 10.67 -24.06
CA GLN A 41 -2.32 11.05 -22.97
C GLN A 41 -3.50 11.90 -23.45
N LYS A 42 -3.30 12.82 -24.41
CA LYS A 42 -4.40 13.59 -25.03
C LYS A 42 -5.43 12.67 -25.66
N ARG A 43 -5.01 11.56 -26.28
CA ARG A 43 -5.91 10.56 -26.86
C ARG A 43 -6.55 9.65 -25.82
N ASN A 44 -5.86 9.41 -24.71
CA ASN A 44 -6.42 8.67 -23.57
C ASN A 44 -7.10 9.57 -22.52
N ARG A 45 -7.40 10.83 -22.86
CA ARG A 45 -7.94 11.84 -21.93
C ARG A 45 -9.21 11.38 -21.23
N LYS A 46 -10.06 10.58 -21.90
CA LYS A 46 -11.28 10.03 -21.26
C LYS A 46 -10.94 9.13 -20.07
N ALA A 47 -9.91 8.28 -20.17
CA ALA A 47 -9.47 7.42 -19.07
C ALA A 47 -8.85 8.25 -17.94
N THR A 48 -8.00 9.22 -18.28
CA THR A 48 -7.39 10.13 -17.30
C THR A 48 -8.45 10.96 -16.57
N ILE A 49 -9.44 11.51 -17.28
CA ILE A 49 -10.56 12.24 -16.69
C ILE A 49 -11.36 11.33 -15.75
N ARG A 50 -11.71 10.11 -16.18
CA ARG A 50 -12.44 9.17 -15.33
C ARG A 50 -11.69 8.91 -14.02
N LEU A 51 -10.38 8.67 -14.10
CA LEU A 51 -9.53 8.47 -12.93
C LEU A 51 -9.55 9.68 -12.00
N ILE A 52 -9.43 10.89 -12.55
CA ILE A 52 -9.43 12.15 -11.78
C ILE A 52 -10.80 12.44 -11.14
N ILE A 53 -11.92 11.97 -11.70
CA ILE A 53 -13.25 12.18 -11.13
C ILE A 53 -13.58 11.16 -10.03
N VAL A 54 -12.91 10.00 -9.95
CA VAL A 54 -13.17 8.97 -8.91
C VAL A 54 -13.22 9.55 -7.49
N PRO A 55 -12.27 10.39 -7.03
CA PRO A 55 -12.33 11.03 -5.71
C PRO A 55 -13.63 11.80 -5.47
N ILE A 56 -14.14 12.49 -6.49
CA ILE A 56 -15.36 13.30 -6.39
C ILE A 56 -16.56 12.39 -6.13
N TYR A 57 -16.71 11.31 -6.91
CA TYR A 57 -17.78 10.35 -6.71
C TYR A 57 -17.74 9.72 -5.31
N LEU A 58 -16.54 9.40 -4.83
CA LEU A 58 -16.35 8.80 -3.50
C LEU A 58 -16.66 9.79 -2.37
N CYS A 59 -16.23 11.06 -2.47
CA CYS A 59 -16.59 12.08 -1.49
C CYS A 59 -18.10 12.36 -1.47
N VAL A 60 -18.76 12.37 -2.64
CA VAL A 60 -20.23 12.50 -2.73
C VAL A 60 -20.92 11.31 -2.07
N LEU A 61 -20.46 10.09 -2.33
CA LEU A 61 -21.00 8.88 -1.70
C LEU A 61 -20.91 8.94 -0.17
N LEU A 62 -19.75 9.34 0.37
CA LEU A 62 -19.55 9.52 1.81
C LEU A 62 -20.48 10.58 2.40
N SER A 63 -20.70 11.69 1.69
CA SER A 63 -21.60 12.76 2.13
C SER A 63 -23.06 12.32 2.18
N VAL A 64 -23.51 11.56 1.17
CA VAL A 64 -24.85 10.98 1.15
C VAL A 64 -25.02 10.04 2.34
N LEU A 65 -24.02 9.18 2.59
CA LEU A 65 -24.05 8.26 3.72
C LEU A 65 -24.06 8.99 5.07
N GLN A 66 -23.23 10.03 5.22
CA GLN A 66 -23.22 10.90 6.41
C GLN A 66 -24.59 11.56 6.63
N ARG A 67 -25.25 12.04 5.57
CA ARG A 67 -26.59 12.65 5.67
C ARG A 67 -27.65 11.61 6.07
N VAL A 68 -27.58 10.39 5.55
CA VAL A 68 -28.47 9.29 5.97
C VAL A 68 -28.28 8.98 7.46
N ILE A 69 -27.04 8.90 7.94
CA ILE A 69 -26.74 8.62 9.35
C ILE A 69 -27.19 9.78 10.23
N ASN A 70 -26.93 11.03 9.85
CA ASN A 70 -27.40 12.19 10.60
C ASN A 70 -28.93 12.17 10.74
N ASN A 71 -29.67 11.83 9.67
CA ASN A 71 -31.13 11.69 9.75
C ASN A 71 -31.57 10.54 10.68
N LEU A 72 -30.79 9.45 10.78
CA LEU A 72 -31.07 8.36 11.72
C LEU A 72 -30.82 8.76 13.18
N LEU A 73 -29.81 9.59 13.42
CA LEU A 73 -29.43 10.09 14.75
C LEU A 73 -30.26 11.30 15.18
N ASP A 74 -30.93 12.00 14.26
CA ASP A 74 -31.77 13.17 14.57
C ASP A 74 -33.13 12.81 15.21
N LYS A 75 -33.40 11.51 15.40
CA LYS A 75 -34.61 10.98 16.05
C LYS A 75 -34.70 11.46 17.52
N PRO A 76 -35.92 11.68 18.05
CA PRO A 76 -36.14 12.21 19.39
C PRO A 76 -35.48 11.36 20.49
N LYS A 77 -35.32 10.05 20.28
CA LYS A 77 -34.62 9.15 21.21
C LYS A 77 -33.20 9.61 21.57
N TYR A 78 -32.50 10.30 20.67
CA TYR A 78 -31.10 10.73 20.87
C TYR A 78 -30.96 12.22 21.22
N LYS A 79 -32.08 12.93 21.40
CA LYS A 79 -32.13 14.34 21.78
C LYS A 79 -32.59 14.46 23.23
N CYS A 80 -32.14 15.52 23.89
CA CYS A 80 -32.69 15.88 25.19
C CYS A 80 -34.20 16.12 25.06
N GLY A 81 -34.97 15.55 25.97
CA GLY A 81 -36.41 15.76 26.05
C GLY A 81 -36.72 17.21 26.42
N CYS A 82 -37.73 17.77 25.76
CA CYS A 82 -38.18 19.14 25.98
C CYS A 82 -39.67 19.12 26.24
N MET A 83 -40.08 19.88 27.26
CA MET A 83 -41.49 20.14 27.51
C MET A 83 -41.75 21.62 27.35
N CYS A 84 -42.93 21.92 26.83
CA CYS A 84 -43.38 23.27 26.70
C CYS A 84 -43.89 23.71 28.09
N VAL A 85 -43.22 24.70 28.70
CA VAL A 85 -43.57 25.25 30.01
C VAL A 85 -43.92 26.72 29.85
N ASP A 86 -45.06 27.15 30.40
CA ASP A 86 -45.39 28.57 30.52
C ASP A 86 -44.67 29.15 31.73
N VAL A 87 -43.46 29.66 31.50
CA VAL A 87 -42.59 30.18 32.56
C VAL A 87 -43.14 31.48 33.18
N ASN A 88 -44.01 32.20 32.46
CA ASN A 88 -44.50 33.53 32.85
C ASN A 88 -46.03 33.64 33.02
N GLY A 89 -46.79 32.55 32.81
CA GLY A 89 -48.25 32.56 32.89
C GLY A 89 -48.95 33.43 31.84
N THR A 90 -48.26 33.78 30.75
CA THR A 90 -48.74 34.72 29.72
C THR A 90 -49.11 34.07 28.39
N GLY A 91 -49.04 32.75 28.28
CA GLY A 91 -49.55 32.01 27.12
C GLY A 91 -48.53 31.60 26.02
N PRO A 92 -47.42 32.29 25.72
CA PRO A 92 -46.42 31.76 24.79
C PRO A 92 -45.51 30.79 25.54
N CYS A 93 -45.81 29.52 25.36
CA CYS A 93 -45.14 28.42 26.00
C CYS A 93 -43.68 28.29 25.50
N GLN A 94 -42.71 28.32 26.43
CA GLN A 94 -41.29 28.23 26.12
C GLN A 94 -40.85 26.77 26.17
N ASN A 95 -40.18 26.28 25.11
CA ASN A 95 -39.63 24.93 25.08
C ASN A 95 -38.42 24.86 26.02
N VAL A 96 -38.62 24.28 27.21
CA VAL A 96 -37.57 24.05 28.18
C VAL A 96 -37.12 22.59 28.07
N CYS A 97 -35.83 22.38 27.80
CA CYS A 97 -35.23 21.06 27.68
C CYS A 97 -34.43 20.73 28.93
N GLY A 98 -34.59 19.51 29.46
CA GLY A 98 -33.90 19.10 30.67
C GLY A 98 -34.08 17.61 30.95
N ILE A 99 -33.24 17.09 31.85
CA ILE A 99 -33.28 15.67 32.27
C ILE A 99 -34.68 15.31 32.79
N GLN A 100 -35.35 16.25 33.48
CA GLN A 100 -36.69 16.09 34.06
C GLN A 100 -37.78 15.74 33.01
N TYR A 101 -37.57 16.14 31.75
CA TYR A 101 -38.49 15.89 30.64
C TYR A 101 -37.96 14.83 29.67
N SER A 102 -36.90 14.12 30.05
CA SER A 102 -36.16 13.17 29.21
C SER A 102 -36.33 11.74 29.71
N THR A 103 -36.40 10.79 28.77
CA THR A 103 -36.31 9.36 29.11
C THR A 103 -34.86 8.95 29.44
N LEU A 104 -34.66 7.76 30.04
CA LEU A 104 -33.32 7.26 30.40
C LEU A 104 -32.35 7.26 29.20
N ASP A 105 -32.87 6.95 28.01
CA ASP A 105 -32.09 6.95 26.76
C ASP A 105 -31.74 8.37 26.26
N GLN A 106 -32.53 9.38 26.62
CA GLN A 106 -32.37 10.78 26.20
C GLN A 106 -31.48 11.59 27.17
N ALA A 107 -31.44 11.19 28.44
CA ALA A 107 -30.74 11.91 29.51
C ALA A 107 -29.24 12.15 29.20
N GLY A 108 -28.59 11.20 28.51
CA GLY A 108 -27.17 11.33 28.14
C GLY A 108 -26.86 12.49 27.18
N SER A 109 -27.86 12.97 26.44
CA SER A 109 -27.74 14.08 25.48
C SER A 109 -28.09 15.45 26.09
N CYS A 110 -28.55 15.50 27.35
CA CYS A 110 -28.95 16.75 27.99
C CYS A 110 -27.77 17.54 28.59
N PRO A 111 -27.89 18.88 28.70
CA PRO A 111 -26.99 19.67 29.53
C PRO A 111 -27.28 19.41 31.02
N ILE A 112 -26.21 19.27 31.80
CA ILE A 112 -26.26 18.99 33.24
C ILE A 112 -25.29 19.96 33.92
N PRO A 113 -25.71 21.22 34.16
CA PRO A 113 -24.85 22.23 34.78
C PRO A 113 -24.55 21.90 36.25
N ASN A 114 -25.53 21.31 36.95
CA ASN A 114 -25.39 20.86 38.33
C ASN A 114 -25.78 19.38 38.41
N PRO A 115 -24.82 18.46 38.39
CA PRO A 115 -25.10 17.03 38.50
C PRO A 115 -25.57 16.66 39.92
N PRO A 116 -26.45 15.65 40.06
CA PRO A 116 -26.97 15.22 41.35
C PRO A 116 -25.91 14.57 42.25
N GLU A 117 -26.12 14.70 43.55
CA GLU A 117 -25.27 14.13 44.60
C GLU A 117 -25.80 12.75 45.00
N TRP A 118 -25.10 11.70 44.55
CA TRP A 118 -25.50 10.32 44.83
C TRP A 118 -24.77 9.77 46.06
N PRO A 119 -25.44 9.07 46.99
CA PRO A 119 -24.76 8.34 48.06
C PRO A 119 -23.74 7.35 47.50
N ALA A 120 -22.56 7.27 48.13
CA ALA A 120 -21.53 6.33 47.70
C ALA A 120 -21.94 4.88 48.03
N LEU A 121 -22.05 4.04 47.01
CA LEU A 121 -22.46 2.63 47.13
C LEU A 121 -21.27 1.67 46.98
N LEU A 122 -21.35 0.50 47.58
CA LEU A 122 -20.46 -0.65 47.34
C LEU A 122 -21.07 -1.60 46.30
N GLN A 123 -20.25 -2.16 45.41
CA GLN A 123 -20.73 -3.24 44.52
C GLN A 123 -20.90 -4.54 45.31
N VAL A 124 -22.13 -5.03 45.38
CA VAL A 124 -22.48 -6.32 45.97
C VAL A 124 -22.77 -7.31 44.84
N PRO A 125 -22.38 -8.59 44.92
CA PRO A 125 -22.76 -9.56 43.92
C PRO A 125 -24.27 -9.83 43.94
N HIS A 126 -24.83 -10.11 42.77
CA HIS A 126 -26.22 -10.53 42.64
C HIS A 126 -26.47 -11.79 43.49
N LEU A 127 -27.67 -11.94 44.05
CA LEU A 127 -28.00 -12.99 45.03
C LEU A 127 -27.57 -14.40 44.57
N GLU A 128 -27.76 -14.71 43.29
CA GLU A 128 -27.40 -16.01 42.69
C GLU A 128 -25.90 -16.30 42.67
N TYR A 129 -25.08 -15.25 42.62
CA TYR A 129 -23.63 -15.33 42.46
C TYR A 129 -22.87 -15.12 43.75
N ARG A 130 -23.50 -14.79 44.88
CA ARG A 130 -22.79 -14.56 46.14
C ARG A 130 -22.04 -15.81 46.60
N ALA A 131 -20.73 -15.66 46.83
CA ALA A 131 -19.89 -16.71 47.37
C ALA A 131 -20.32 -17.07 48.79
N THR A 132 -20.58 -18.36 49.03
CA THR A 132 -20.94 -18.90 50.35
C THR A 132 -20.01 -20.06 50.70
N GLN A 133 -19.69 -20.19 51.98
CA GLN A 133 -18.80 -21.21 52.50
C GLN A 133 -19.61 -22.51 52.61
N ASP A 134 -19.48 -23.34 51.58
CA ASP A 134 -20.17 -24.62 51.37
C ASP A 134 -21.69 -24.54 51.08
N SER A 135 -22.09 -25.34 50.11
CA SER A 135 -23.42 -25.39 49.48
C SER A 135 -24.59 -25.23 50.44
N SER A 136 -25.40 -24.19 50.27
CA SER A 136 -26.80 -24.32 50.65
C SER A 136 -27.71 -23.61 49.65
N GLU A 137 -28.33 -24.42 48.81
CA GLU A 137 -29.55 -24.07 48.06
C GLU A 137 -30.59 -23.39 48.99
N SER A 138 -30.52 -23.67 50.30
CA SER A 138 -31.25 -23.04 51.40
C SER A 138 -31.15 -21.51 51.41
N CYS A 139 -29.94 -20.92 51.39
CA CYS A 139 -29.81 -19.45 51.46
C CYS A 139 -30.37 -18.75 50.22
N ARG A 140 -30.28 -19.43 49.06
CA ARG A 140 -30.83 -18.93 47.79
C ARG A 140 -32.35 -18.98 47.81
N LYS A 141 -32.93 -20.08 48.31
CA LYS A 141 -34.38 -20.22 48.55
C LYS A 141 -34.90 -19.21 49.58
N SER A 142 -34.12 -18.91 50.62
CA SER A 142 -34.49 -17.93 51.65
C SER A 142 -34.11 -16.48 51.30
N GLN A 143 -33.50 -16.22 50.13
CA GLN A 143 -32.99 -14.90 49.71
C GLN A 143 -32.08 -14.21 50.74
N SER A 144 -31.35 -14.97 51.55
CA SER A 144 -30.55 -14.45 52.66
C SER A 144 -29.06 -14.78 52.55
N CYS A 145 -28.56 -15.06 51.33
CA CYS A 145 -27.14 -15.36 51.15
C CYS A 145 -26.27 -14.14 51.51
N PRO A 146 -25.26 -14.31 52.38
CA PRO A 146 -24.36 -13.23 52.78
C PRO A 146 -23.47 -12.77 51.63
N ALA A 147 -22.96 -11.55 51.72
CA ALA A 147 -21.94 -11.02 50.83
C ALA A 147 -20.55 -11.33 51.40
N ALA A 148 -19.85 -12.29 50.81
CA ALA A 148 -18.50 -12.67 51.24
C ALA A 148 -17.46 -11.58 50.95
N ILE A 149 -16.62 -11.32 51.96
CA ILE A 149 -15.51 -10.36 51.91
C ILE A 149 -14.24 -11.07 52.43
N PRO A 150 -13.45 -11.71 51.55
CA PRO A 150 -12.23 -12.38 51.98
C PRO A 150 -11.15 -11.38 52.36
N PHE A 151 -10.39 -11.70 53.41
CA PHE A 151 -9.30 -10.85 53.89
C PHE A 151 -8.13 -11.66 54.47
N THR A 152 -6.93 -11.07 54.42
CA THR A 152 -5.69 -11.64 54.98
C THR A 152 -4.87 -10.52 55.61
N GLY A 153 -3.90 -10.87 56.47
CA GLY A 153 -3.01 -9.90 57.10
C GLY A 153 -1.84 -10.59 57.81
N ALA A 154 -0.81 -9.82 58.16
CA ALA A 154 0.32 -10.34 58.93
C ALA A 154 -0.04 -10.59 60.40
N ASN A 155 -0.96 -9.79 60.96
CA ASN A 155 -1.49 -9.96 62.30
C ASN A 155 -3.00 -10.22 62.24
N GLU A 156 -3.39 -11.48 62.48
CA GLU A 156 -4.78 -11.95 62.37
C GLU A 156 -5.73 -11.18 63.29
N THR A 157 -5.29 -10.84 64.51
CA THR A 157 -6.13 -10.11 65.48
C THR A 157 -6.45 -8.71 64.97
N LEU A 158 -5.44 -7.96 64.54
CA LEU A 158 -5.60 -6.62 63.97
C LEU A 158 -6.54 -6.64 62.76
N SER A 159 -6.27 -7.50 61.78
CA SER A 159 -7.08 -7.57 60.57
C SER A 159 -8.52 -8.01 60.84
N THR A 160 -8.73 -8.92 61.80
CA THR A 160 -10.07 -9.38 62.18
C THR A 160 -10.85 -8.28 62.88
N THR A 161 -10.22 -7.53 63.80
CA THR A 161 -10.84 -6.38 64.46
C THR A 161 -11.16 -5.27 63.47
N VAL A 162 -10.25 -4.96 62.54
CA VAL A 162 -10.50 -3.98 61.47
C VAL A 162 -11.67 -4.43 60.59
N MET A 163 -11.74 -5.70 60.20
CA MET A 163 -12.86 -6.18 59.38
C MET A 163 -14.20 -6.21 60.13
N GLN A 164 -14.20 -6.50 61.43
CA GLN A 164 -15.41 -6.43 62.25
C GLN A 164 -15.91 -4.99 62.41
N ASN A 165 -15.00 -4.03 62.63
CA ASN A 165 -15.32 -2.60 62.75
C ASN A 165 -15.83 -1.98 61.43
N MET A 166 -15.72 -2.69 60.30
CA MET A 166 -16.23 -2.22 59.00
C MET A 166 -17.77 -2.20 58.96
N PHE A 167 -18.43 -3.04 59.76
CA PHE A 167 -19.89 -3.15 59.79
C PHE A 167 -20.46 -2.39 60.99
N THR A 168 -21.49 -1.59 60.76
CA THR A 168 -22.21 -0.86 61.82
C THR A 168 -23.58 -1.48 62.04
N ASP A 169 -23.80 -2.02 63.25
CA ASP A 169 -25.08 -2.60 63.65
C ASP A 169 -26.07 -1.52 64.13
N SER A 170 -26.43 -0.59 63.24
CA SER A 170 -27.47 0.42 63.47
C SER A 170 -28.84 -0.13 63.02
N PRO A 171 -29.93 0.05 63.79
CA PRO A 171 -31.26 -0.38 63.36
C PRO A 171 -31.75 0.40 62.14
N LEU A 172 -32.31 -0.31 61.15
CA LEU A 172 -32.83 0.29 59.90
C LEU A 172 -33.97 1.31 60.12
N SER A 173 -34.60 1.33 61.29
CA SER A 173 -35.70 2.25 61.62
C SER A 173 -35.28 3.72 61.74
N ASN A 174 -33.98 4.03 61.89
CA ASN A 174 -33.47 5.40 62.05
C ASN A 174 -33.03 6.07 60.73
N LEU A 175 -33.33 5.46 59.58
CA LEU A 175 -32.99 5.96 58.25
C LEU A 175 -34.04 7.00 57.78
N SER A 176 -34.03 8.20 58.38
CA SER A 176 -34.93 9.31 57.99
C SER A 176 -34.26 10.43 57.18
N ASP A 177 -32.94 10.64 57.34
CA ASP A 177 -32.23 11.80 56.77
C ASP A 177 -31.03 11.42 55.89
N ASN A 178 -30.73 12.18 54.83
CA ASN A 178 -29.57 11.95 53.94
C ASN A 178 -28.23 11.88 54.69
N ALA A 179 -28.06 12.64 55.77
CA ALA A 179 -26.87 12.60 56.63
C ALA A 179 -26.70 11.24 57.34
N SER A 180 -27.80 10.58 57.71
CA SER A 180 -27.80 9.25 58.35
C SER A 180 -27.34 8.13 57.40
N ILE A 181 -27.56 8.31 56.09
CA ILE A 181 -27.23 7.34 55.04
C ILE A 181 -25.72 7.27 54.81
N SER A 182 -25.01 8.40 54.91
CA SER A 182 -23.55 8.47 54.72
C SER A 182 -22.76 7.63 55.75
N GLY A 183 -23.33 7.44 56.94
CA GLY A 183 -22.72 6.71 58.06
C GLY A 183 -22.88 5.19 58.00
N ILE A 184 -23.63 4.65 57.04
CA ILE A 184 -23.99 3.23 56.93
C ILE A 184 -23.42 2.63 55.64
N LEU A 185 -22.89 1.41 55.68
CA LEU A 185 -22.32 0.76 54.51
C LEU A 185 -23.40 0.30 53.51
N LEU A 186 -23.77 1.19 52.59
CA LEU A 186 -24.67 0.88 51.49
C LEU A 186 -23.99 0.11 50.36
N GLY A 187 -24.75 -0.78 49.72
CA GLY A 187 -24.34 -1.50 48.53
C GLY A 187 -25.50 -1.82 47.58
N THR A 188 -25.16 -2.22 46.37
CA THR A 188 -26.13 -2.57 45.32
C THR A 188 -25.57 -3.68 44.43
N ASP A 189 -26.44 -4.52 43.89
CA ASP A 189 -26.12 -5.51 42.87
C ASP A 189 -26.30 -5.01 41.44
N MET A 190 -26.85 -3.80 41.27
CA MET A 190 -26.94 -3.18 39.96
C MET A 190 -25.56 -2.80 39.44
N PRO A 191 -25.22 -3.09 38.17
CA PRO A 191 -23.99 -2.63 37.56
C PRO A 191 -23.95 -1.10 37.49
N GLY A 192 -22.75 -0.51 37.60
CA GLY A 192 -22.55 0.91 37.31
C GLY A 192 -22.72 1.24 35.82
N THR A 193 -23.23 2.44 35.51
CA THR A 193 -23.28 3.00 34.15
C THR A 193 -22.01 3.75 33.81
N SER A 194 -21.85 4.14 32.55
CA SER A 194 -20.67 4.90 32.09
C SER A 194 -20.63 6.36 32.50
N THR A 195 -21.71 6.84 33.10
CA THR A 195 -21.84 8.18 33.67
C THR A 195 -22.47 8.04 35.05
N GLY A 196 -22.09 8.93 35.96
CA GLY A 196 -22.68 9.12 37.30
C GLY A 196 -23.84 10.12 37.35
N PHE A 197 -24.28 10.70 36.23
CA PHE A 197 -25.43 11.61 36.18
C PHE A 197 -26.72 10.99 36.73
N ILE A 198 -26.90 9.69 36.50
CA ILE A 198 -28.00 8.88 37.01
C ILE A 198 -27.37 7.64 37.64
N GLU A 199 -27.66 7.38 38.91
CA GLU A 199 -27.23 6.16 39.59
C GLU A 199 -28.30 5.06 39.41
N PRO A 200 -28.01 3.98 38.64
CA PRO A 200 -28.98 2.92 38.35
C PRO A 200 -29.58 2.28 39.61
N ALA A 201 -28.83 2.24 40.72
CA ALA A 201 -29.31 1.68 41.97
C ALA A 201 -30.51 2.43 42.55
N PHE A 202 -30.68 3.72 42.28
CA PHE A 202 -31.82 4.50 42.79
C PHE A 202 -33.02 4.53 41.82
N ILE A 203 -32.82 4.23 40.54
CA ILE A 203 -33.88 4.26 39.52
C ILE A 203 -34.45 2.88 39.19
N SER A 204 -33.68 1.80 39.38
CA SER A 204 -34.17 0.44 39.13
C SER A 204 -35.29 0.02 40.11
N ASP A 205 -35.91 -1.13 39.89
CA ASP A 205 -36.83 -1.74 40.88
C ASP A 205 -36.09 -2.61 41.91
N VAL A 206 -34.76 -2.72 41.82
CA VAL A 206 -33.94 -3.63 42.64
C VAL A 206 -33.56 -2.99 43.97
N PRO A 207 -33.70 -3.64 45.14
CA PRO A 207 -33.44 -3.02 46.44
C PRO A 207 -31.99 -2.57 46.63
N ILE A 208 -31.79 -1.57 47.49
CA ILE A 208 -30.46 -1.17 48.01
C ILE A 208 -30.17 -2.01 49.25
N TYR A 209 -28.92 -2.46 49.39
CA TYR A 209 -28.49 -3.28 50.51
C TYR A 209 -27.75 -2.45 51.56
N VAL A 210 -28.03 -2.71 52.83
CA VAL A 210 -27.22 -2.26 53.97
C VAL A 210 -26.41 -3.45 54.46
N LEU A 211 -25.08 -3.35 54.44
CA LEU A 211 -24.21 -4.42 54.92
C LEU A 211 -24.00 -4.31 56.43
N GLN A 212 -24.38 -5.36 57.16
CA GLN A 212 -24.23 -5.45 58.62
C GLN A 212 -23.56 -6.78 59.02
N SER A 213 -23.02 -6.85 60.24
CA SER A 213 -22.45 -8.09 60.80
C SER A 213 -23.52 -9.15 61.01
N GLU A 214 -24.68 -8.73 61.51
CA GLU A 214 -25.85 -9.58 61.73
C GLU A 214 -27.16 -8.84 61.40
N CYS A 215 -28.00 -9.43 60.55
CA CYS A 215 -29.32 -8.86 60.24
C CYS A 215 -30.37 -9.33 61.26
N LYS A 216 -30.80 -8.45 62.17
CA LYS A 216 -31.67 -8.81 63.31
C LYS A 216 -33.16 -9.08 63.02
N SER A 217 -33.64 -8.90 61.79
CA SER A 217 -34.91 -9.47 61.27
C SER A 217 -35.06 -9.16 59.78
N ARG A 218 -36.05 -9.80 59.12
CA ARG A 218 -36.35 -9.67 57.68
C ARG A 218 -37.06 -8.36 57.31
N ASN A 219 -36.68 -7.25 57.95
CA ASN A 219 -37.34 -5.97 57.76
C ASN A 219 -36.73 -5.26 56.55
N SER A 220 -37.52 -5.08 55.49
CA SER A 220 -37.22 -4.07 54.47
C SER A 220 -37.86 -2.75 54.86
N VAL A 221 -37.14 -1.66 54.64
CA VAL A 221 -37.64 -0.30 54.88
C VAL A 221 -37.70 0.40 53.54
N THR A 222 -38.81 1.06 53.24
CA THR A 222 -38.89 1.89 52.04
C THR A 222 -38.39 3.29 52.36
N LEU A 223 -37.25 3.66 51.78
CA LEU A 223 -36.76 5.02 51.80
C LEU A 223 -37.54 5.86 50.79
N ARG A 224 -38.11 6.97 51.26
CA ARG A 224 -38.70 8.02 50.42
C ARG A 224 -37.89 9.27 50.62
N THR A 225 -37.08 9.63 49.64
CA THR A 225 -36.24 10.83 49.70
C THR A 225 -36.28 11.56 48.36
N THR A 226 -35.99 12.85 48.38
CA THR A 226 -35.85 13.68 47.18
C THR A 226 -34.37 13.96 46.97
N ILE A 227 -33.82 13.48 45.86
CA ILE A 227 -32.43 13.74 45.46
C ILE A 227 -32.48 14.72 44.29
N ASP A 228 -32.04 15.97 44.49
CA ASP A 228 -31.96 17.02 43.46
C ASP A 228 -33.20 17.10 42.52
N ALA A 229 -34.38 17.17 43.16
CA ALA A 229 -35.72 17.23 42.55
C ALA A 229 -36.31 15.90 42.00
N ILE A 230 -35.63 14.77 42.16
CA ILE A 230 -36.15 13.44 41.83
C ILE A 230 -36.70 12.79 43.11
N ASN A 231 -38.00 12.49 43.12
CA ASN A 231 -38.61 11.70 44.21
C ASN A 231 -38.24 10.23 44.02
N VAL A 232 -37.40 9.72 44.91
CA VAL A 232 -36.93 8.34 44.89
C VAL A 232 -37.64 7.55 45.98
N GLN A 233 -38.34 6.50 45.58
CA GLN A 233 -38.90 5.51 46.47
C GLN A 233 -38.13 4.20 46.31
N LYS A 234 -37.39 3.80 47.35
CA LYS A 234 -36.48 2.65 47.26
C LYS A 234 -36.59 1.72 48.44
N GLU A 235 -36.71 0.42 48.17
CA GLU A 235 -36.64 -0.60 49.20
C GLU A 235 -35.18 -0.81 49.66
N ILE A 236 -34.93 -0.70 50.96
CA ILE A 236 -33.65 -1.00 51.61
C ILE A 236 -33.76 -2.34 52.33
N LYS A 237 -32.81 -3.25 52.08
CA LYS A 237 -32.72 -4.58 52.71
C LYS A 237 -31.39 -4.75 53.45
N CYS A 238 -31.41 -5.41 54.59
CA CYS A 238 -30.16 -5.83 55.24
C CYS A 238 -29.55 -7.03 54.49
N VAL A 239 -28.24 -7.00 54.27
CA VAL A 239 -27.44 -8.15 53.82
C VAL A 239 -26.30 -8.35 54.80
N GLN A 240 -26.12 -9.59 55.24
CA GLN A 240 -24.98 -9.92 56.10
C GLN A 240 -23.68 -9.81 55.31
N GLY A 241 -22.76 -8.97 55.76
CA GLY A 241 -21.38 -8.95 55.28
C GLY A 241 -20.59 -10.04 56.00
N LEU A 242 -20.06 -11.01 55.26
CA LEU A 242 -19.36 -12.16 55.83
C LEU A 242 -17.84 -11.99 55.65
N PRO A 243 -17.11 -11.53 56.68
CA PRO A 243 -15.65 -11.45 56.62
C PRO A 243 -15.07 -12.87 56.64
N LEU A 244 -14.23 -13.20 55.64
CA LEU A 244 -13.64 -14.54 55.47
C LEU A 244 -12.12 -14.48 55.55
N TRP A 245 -11.54 -14.93 56.66
CA TRP A 245 -10.08 -14.99 56.81
C TRP A 245 -9.45 -15.98 55.81
N ARG A 246 -8.29 -15.61 55.25
CA ARG A 246 -7.44 -16.46 54.41
C ARG A 246 -5.98 -16.34 54.79
N ASN A 247 -5.26 -17.46 54.66
CA ASN A 247 -3.87 -17.57 55.09
C ASN A 247 -2.87 -16.81 54.18
N SER A 248 -3.27 -16.43 52.95
CA SER A 248 -2.36 -15.74 52.04
C SER A 248 -3.08 -14.82 51.06
N SER A 249 -2.39 -13.76 50.63
CA SER A 249 -2.82 -12.84 49.57
C SER A 249 -3.06 -13.57 48.24
N ARG A 250 -2.22 -14.57 47.93
CA ARG A 250 -2.38 -15.42 46.75
C ARG A 250 -3.71 -16.16 46.75
N THR A 251 -4.12 -16.73 47.89
CA THR A 251 -5.41 -17.44 48.02
C THR A 251 -6.58 -16.51 47.75
N ILE A 252 -6.53 -15.29 48.28
CA ILE A 252 -7.58 -14.28 48.05
C ILE A 252 -7.65 -13.88 46.58
N ASN A 253 -6.50 -13.63 45.95
CA ASN A 253 -6.46 -13.30 44.53
C ASN A 253 -6.99 -14.45 43.66
N GLU A 254 -6.60 -15.69 43.97
CA GLU A 254 -7.13 -16.88 43.28
C GLU A 254 -8.62 -17.09 43.50
N GLU A 255 -9.17 -16.86 44.70
CA GLU A 255 -10.61 -16.95 44.98
C GLU A 255 -11.39 -15.86 44.26
N THR A 256 -10.89 -14.63 44.28
CA THR A 256 -11.49 -13.49 43.58
C THR A 256 -11.49 -13.72 42.06
N PHE A 257 -10.42 -14.31 41.52
CA PHE A 257 -10.32 -14.67 40.11
C PHE A 257 -11.20 -15.88 39.73
N LYS A 258 -11.14 -16.99 40.47
CA LYS A 258 -11.93 -18.23 40.22
C LYS A 258 -13.44 -18.05 40.34
N GLY A 259 -13.87 -17.00 41.04
CA GLY A 259 -15.25 -16.57 41.17
C GLY A 259 -15.82 -15.85 39.94
N TYR A 260 -14.97 -15.53 38.95
CA TYR A 260 -15.31 -14.71 37.80
C TYR A 260 -16.27 -15.40 36.80
N ARG A 261 -17.34 -14.69 36.43
CA ARG A 261 -18.44 -15.17 35.57
C ARG A 261 -18.04 -15.71 34.19
N LYS A 262 -16.88 -15.32 33.62
CA LYS A 262 -16.45 -15.82 32.29
C LYS A 262 -15.48 -17.01 32.33
N GLU A 263 -14.98 -17.42 33.50
CA GLU A 263 -14.01 -18.54 33.56
C GLU A 263 -14.71 -19.92 33.60
N LYS A 264 -15.95 -20.01 34.13
CA LYS A 264 -16.64 -21.30 34.33
C LYS A 264 -17.95 -21.40 33.57
N ILE A 265 -17.90 -22.01 32.39
CA ILE A 265 -19.08 -22.58 31.74
C ILE A 265 -19.34 -23.94 32.40
N GLY A 266 -20.34 -24.03 33.29
CA GLY A 266 -20.84 -25.31 33.82
C GLY A 266 -20.60 -25.62 35.31
N LYS A 267 -19.85 -24.81 36.06
CA LYS A 267 -19.82 -24.86 37.54
C LYS A 267 -20.25 -23.49 38.07
N GLY A 268 -21.15 -23.46 39.06
CA GLY A 268 -21.81 -22.25 39.54
C GLY A 268 -20.86 -21.06 39.80
N ILE A 269 -21.29 -19.87 39.40
CA ILE A 269 -20.59 -18.59 39.59
C ILE A 269 -20.60 -18.24 41.09
N SER A 270 -19.47 -17.76 41.61
CA SER A 270 -19.26 -17.48 43.04
C SER A 270 -18.41 -16.23 43.21
N GLU A 271 -19.04 -15.07 43.12
CA GLU A 271 -18.45 -13.74 43.24
C GLU A 271 -18.40 -13.28 44.71
N VAL A 272 -17.33 -12.57 45.04
CA VAL A 272 -17.13 -11.87 46.32
C VAL A 272 -17.39 -10.37 46.13
N ALA A 273 -17.79 -9.65 47.18
CA ALA A 273 -18.08 -8.22 47.07
C ALA A 273 -16.81 -7.38 46.92
N MET A 274 -15.83 -7.62 47.78
CA MET A 274 -14.51 -7.01 47.75
C MET A 274 -13.58 -7.90 48.57
N ALA A 275 -12.28 -7.79 48.33
CA ALA A 275 -11.27 -8.54 49.02
C ALA A 275 -10.16 -7.60 49.54
N TYR A 276 -9.61 -7.87 50.72
CA TYR A 276 -8.63 -6.98 51.36
C TYR A 276 -7.38 -7.73 51.82
N ASP A 277 -6.22 -7.12 51.63
CA ASP A 277 -4.95 -7.62 52.11
C ASP A 277 -4.26 -6.55 52.98
N PHE A 278 -4.06 -6.93 54.25
CA PHE A 278 -3.48 -6.12 55.31
C PHE A 278 -2.05 -6.57 55.67
N GLN A 279 -1.34 -7.32 54.81
CA GLN A 279 0.01 -7.82 55.12
C GLN A 279 1.00 -6.71 55.50
N ASP A 280 0.91 -5.56 54.85
CA ASP A 280 1.76 -4.40 55.13
C ASP A 280 1.16 -3.40 56.15
N SER A 281 0.03 -3.75 56.77
CA SER A 281 -0.64 -2.93 57.78
C SER A 281 -0.25 -3.34 59.21
N ASN A 282 -0.04 -2.35 60.07
CA ASN A 282 0.18 -2.52 61.51
C ASN A 282 -0.42 -1.31 62.27
N GLU A 283 -0.26 -1.24 63.60
CA GLU A 283 -0.84 -0.15 64.42
C GLU A 283 -0.34 1.27 64.08
N LYS A 284 0.77 1.42 63.35
CA LYS A 284 1.37 2.72 62.99
C LYS A 284 1.28 3.02 61.49
N ARG A 285 1.03 2.02 60.65
CA ARG A 285 1.05 2.12 59.19
C ARG A 285 -0.17 1.41 58.62
N PHE A 286 -1.02 2.18 57.96
CA PHE A 286 -2.14 1.64 57.18
C PHE A 286 -1.73 1.48 55.72
N ASN A 287 -1.57 0.24 55.27
CA ASN A 287 -1.33 -0.11 53.87
C ASN A 287 -2.22 -1.29 53.50
N VAL A 288 -3.33 -0.99 52.81
CA VAL A 288 -4.33 -1.98 52.41
C VAL A 288 -4.32 -2.16 50.90
N LEU A 289 -4.21 -3.40 50.46
CA LEU A 289 -4.43 -3.78 49.07
C LEU A 289 -5.87 -4.25 48.92
N ALA A 290 -6.68 -3.52 48.14
CA ALA A 290 -8.06 -3.88 47.87
C ALA A 290 -8.19 -4.56 46.49
N LEU A 291 -8.64 -5.80 46.49
CA LEU A 291 -8.85 -6.64 45.32
C LEU A 291 -10.35 -6.63 44.98
N TYR A 292 -10.68 -6.36 43.72
CA TYR A 292 -12.07 -6.31 43.26
C TYR A 292 -12.19 -6.92 41.86
N ASN A 293 -13.39 -7.42 41.55
CA ASN A 293 -13.69 -7.97 40.24
C ASN A 293 -14.13 -6.85 39.29
N SER A 294 -13.36 -6.62 38.23
CA SER A 294 -13.74 -5.69 37.15
C SER A 294 -14.58 -6.44 36.11
N THR A 295 -15.86 -6.66 36.42
CA THR A 295 -16.84 -7.37 35.58
C THR A 295 -17.11 -6.72 34.20
N TYR A 296 -16.58 -5.52 33.92
CA TYR A 296 -16.89 -4.74 32.72
C TYR A 296 -15.79 -4.65 31.66
N GLN A 297 -14.67 -5.36 31.80
CA GLN A 297 -13.78 -5.58 30.65
C GLN A 297 -14.41 -6.64 29.73
N ASN A 298 -15.38 -6.22 28.91
CA ASN A 298 -15.72 -6.98 27.72
C ASN A 298 -14.72 -6.61 26.62
N ILE A 299 -13.87 -7.57 26.22
CA ILE A 299 -12.85 -7.43 25.16
C ILE A 299 -13.52 -7.46 23.77
N SER A 300 -14.63 -6.74 23.61
CA SER A 300 -15.37 -6.67 22.35
C SER A 300 -15.13 -5.31 21.73
N TYR A 301 -14.54 -5.32 20.53
CA TYR A 301 -13.96 -4.23 19.71
C TYR A 301 -14.87 -3.04 19.32
N VAL A 302 -16.02 -2.89 19.96
CA VAL A 302 -16.90 -1.72 19.82
C VAL A 302 -16.75 -0.90 21.10
N PRO A 303 -16.44 0.40 21.03
CA PRO A 303 -16.31 1.26 22.20
C PRO A 303 -17.70 1.49 22.80
N MET A 304 -18.22 0.49 23.52
CA MET A 304 -19.30 0.70 24.46
C MET A 304 -18.68 1.31 25.72
N PRO A 305 -19.22 2.44 26.22
CA PRO A 305 -18.60 3.17 27.30
C PRO A 305 -18.60 2.32 28.59
N PHE A 306 -17.46 2.29 29.30
CA PHE A 306 -17.20 1.46 30.48
C PHE A 306 -18.08 1.87 31.65
N GLY A 307 -18.59 0.92 32.45
CA GLY A 307 -19.28 1.23 33.71
C GLY A 307 -18.33 1.75 34.79
N LEU A 308 -18.73 2.79 35.52
CA LEU A 308 -17.96 3.33 36.65
C LEU A 308 -17.84 2.30 37.77
N LEU A 309 -16.62 2.12 38.30
CA LEU A 309 -16.32 1.18 39.38
C LEU A 309 -16.58 1.82 40.75
N ARG A 310 -17.20 1.06 41.66
CA ARG A 310 -17.61 1.52 42.99
C ARG A 310 -16.57 1.22 44.08
N VAL A 311 -15.32 1.62 43.86
CA VAL A 311 -14.17 1.35 44.76
C VAL A 311 -14.09 2.34 45.93
N SER A 312 -14.53 3.59 45.72
CA SER A 312 -14.42 4.67 46.71
C SER A 312 -15.10 4.34 48.04
N ARG A 313 -16.30 3.74 48.01
CA ARG A 313 -17.04 3.38 49.23
C ARG A 313 -16.35 2.27 50.02
N SER A 314 -15.80 1.27 49.33
CA SER A 314 -15.03 0.19 49.95
C SER A 314 -13.82 0.75 50.71
N LEU A 315 -13.00 1.57 50.03
CA LEU A 315 -11.79 2.15 50.62
C LEU A 315 -12.14 3.05 51.80
N ASN A 316 -13.21 3.85 51.70
CA ASN A 316 -13.69 4.65 52.81
C ASN A 316 -14.08 3.80 54.02
N ALA A 317 -14.81 2.69 53.81
CA ALA A 317 -15.27 1.81 54.87
C ALA A 317 -14.12 1.12 55.60
N VAL A 318 -13.16 0.53 54.88
CA VAL A 318 -12.00 -0.14 55.51
C VAL A 318 -11.08 0.85 56.23
N SER A 319 -10.91 2.04 55.67
CA SER A 319 -10.08 3.08 56.29
C SER A 319 -10.75 3.62 57.56
N ASN A 320 -12.07 3.79 57.57
CA ASN A 320 -12.83 4.13 58.78
C ASN A 320 -12.74 3.05 59.86
N ALA A 321 -12.77 1.77 59.46
CA ALA A 321 -12.66 0.66 60.39
C ALA A 321 -11.28 0.59 61.06
N TYR A 322 -10.22 0.92 60.31
CA TYR A 322 -8.87 1.06 60.85
C TYR A 322 -8.73 2.27 61.81
N LEU A 323 -9.36 3.41 61.50
CA LEU A 323 -9.40 4.55 62.43
C LEU A 323 -10.10 4.21 63.75
N GLN A 324 -11.21 3.47 63.68
CA GLN A 324 -11.92 2.99 64.88
C GLN A 324 -11.08 2.02 65.71
N PHE A 325 -10.28 1.18 65.05
CA PHE A 325 -9.32 0.32 65.74
C PHE A 325 -8.28 1.12 66.54
N LEU A 326 -7.76 2.23 65.99
CA LEU A 326 -6.74 3.05 66.67
C LEU A 326 -7.26 3.87 67.85
N GLN A 327 -8.51 4.35 67.78
CA GLN A 327 -9.04 5.33 68.75
C GLN A 327 -10.10 4.76 69.71
N GLY A 328 -10.48 3.49 69.53
CA GLY A 328 -11.55 2.85 70.28
C GLY A 328 -12.94 3.13 69.71
N GLN A 329 -13.86 2.18 69.91
CA GLN A 329 -15.25 2.31 69.47
C GLN A 329 -15.92 3.48 70.20
N GLY A 330 -16.34 4.51 69.44
CA GLY A 330 -17.09 5.65 69.97
C GLY A 330 -16.36 7.00 69.98
N SER A 331 -15.12 7.10 69.48
CA SER A 331 -14.36 8.38 69.41
C SER A 331 -15.00 9.46 68.52
N GLY A 332 -16.01 9.11 67.73
CA GLY A 332 -16.71 10.02 66.81
C GLY A 332 -15.92 10.37 65.54
N ILE A 333 -14.64 10.01 65.46
CA ILE A 333 -13.75 10.33 64.34
C ILE A 333 -14.02 9.39 63.17
N LYS A 334 -14.47 9.96 62.04
CA LYS A 334 -14.79 9.26 60.79
C LYS A 334 -14.34 10.09 59.59
N MET A 335 -13.78 9.45 58.59
CA MET A 335 -13.65 10.01 57.25
C MET A 335 -15.01 9.96 56.56
N LEU A 336 -15.60 11.14 56.40
CA LEU A 336 -16.90 11.30 55.76
C LEU A 336 -16.76 11.17 54.24
N LEU A 337 -17.53 10.27 53.64
CA LEU A 337 -17.79 10.20 52.21
C LEU A 337 -19.29 10.30 52.03
N GLU A 338 -19.77 11.54 51.89
CA GLU A 338 -21.21 11.85 51.87
C GLU A 338 -21.84 11.47 50.53
N PHE A 339 -21.19 11.82 49.42
CA PHE A 339 -21.71 11.57 48.08
C PHE A 339 -20.60 11.42 47.02
N THR A 340 -21.00 10.90 45.87
CA THR A 340 -20.25 10.93 44.61
C THR A 340 -21.03 11.77 43.60
N LYS A 341 -20.33 12.67 42.92
CA LYS A 341 -20.91 13.60 41.95
C LYS A 341 -20.02 13.66 40.72
N GLU A 342 -20.65 13.73 39.55
CA GLU A 342 -19.94 13.87 38.28
C GLU A 342 -19.55 15.32 38.00
N MET A 343 -18.71 15.56 37.01
CA MET A 343 -18.41 16.93 36.57
C MET A 343 -19.58 17.52 35.77
N PRO A 344 -19.84 18.84 35.88
CA PRO A 344 -20.80 19.54 35.04
C PRO A 344 -20.57 19.26 33.54
N LYS A 345 -21.66 19.10 32.79
CA LYS A 345 -21.62 18.73 31.38
C LYS A 345 -22.53 19.62 30.54
N GLN A 346 -22.05 20.01 29.36
CA GLN A 346 -22.88 20.72 28.36
C GLN A 346 -23.71 19.73 27.52
N ALA A 347 -24.74 20.25 26.83
CA ALA A 347 -25.58 19.42 25.96
C ALA A 347 -24.74 18.76 24.85
N THR A 348 -24.68 17.44 24.86
CA THR A 348 -24.02 16.68 23.78
C THR A 348 -25.02 16.34 22.70
N ARG A 349 -24.71 16.74 21.46
CA ARG A 349 -25.39 16.19 20.27
C ARG A 349 -24.68 14.91 19.87
N LEU A 350 -25.43 13.82 19.74
CA LEU A 350 -24.90 12.54 19.29
C LEU A 350 -24.66 12.60 17.77
N THR A 351 -23.55 13.20 17.36
CA THR A 351 -23.13 13.31 15.96
C THR A 351 -22.00 12.31 15.70
N ILE A 352 -22.29 11.28 14.91
CA ILE A 352 -21.24 10.36 14.45
C ILE A 352 -20.64 10.96 13.18
N ASP A 353 -19.39 11.40 13.25
CA ASP A 353 -18.65 11.77 12.06
C ASP A 353 -18.12 10.51 11.36
N PHE A 354 -18.95 9.95 10.49
CA PHE A 354 -18.66 8.72 9.75
C PHE A 354 -17.42 8.88 8.86
N SER A 355 -17.21 10.10 8.35
CA SER A 355 -16.05 10.44 7.54
C SER A 355 -14.75 10.38 8.33
N SER A 356 -14.78 10.69 9.62
CA SER A 356 -13.60 10.57 10.48
C SER A 356 -13.47 9.16 11.08
N LEU A 357 -14.59 8.48 11.36
CA LEU A 357 -14.60 7.13 11.96
C LEU A 357 -14.14 6.02 11.01
N ILE A 358 -14.68 5.98 9.78
CA ILE A 358 -14.30 4.99 8.74
C ILE A 358 -13.27 5.59 7.76
N GLY A 359 -13.08 6.90 7.83
CA GLY A 359 -12.15 7.69 7.02
C GLY A 359 -10.80 7.04 6.78
N PRO A 360 -10.05 6.61 7.81
CA PRO A 360 -8.69 6.11 7.61
C PRO A 360 -8.60 4.96 6.62
N LEU A 361 -9.46 3.94 6.74
CA LEU A 361 -9.45 2.78 5.86
C LEU A 361 -9.96 3.13 4.45
N PHE A 362 -11.01 3.94 4.38
CA PHE A 362 -11.57 4.34 3.09
C PHE A 362 -10.62 5.25 2.31
N PHE A 363 -10.09 6.29 2.96
CA PHE A 363 -9.13 7.24 2.39
C PHE A 363 -7.81 6.56 2.03
N GLU A 364 -7.36 5.58 2.81
CA GLU A 364 -6.20 4.75 2.46
C GLU A 364 -6.41 4.12 1.08
N TRP A 365 -7.55 3.46 0.85
CA TRP A 365 -7.84 2.87 -0.45
C TRP A 365 -7.93 3.91 -1.56
N VAL A 366 -8.56 5.06 -1.33
CA VAL A 366 -8.64 6.13 -2.34
C VAL A 366 -7.24 6.57 -2.79
N VAL A 367 -6.34 6.83 -1.84
CA VAL A 367 -4.98 7.26 -2.13
C VAL A 367 -4.16 6.11 -2.76
N ALA A 368 -4.32 4.89 -2.25
CA ALA A 368 -3.58 3.72 -2.71
C ALA A 368 -3.97 3.27 -4.13
N LEU A 369 -5.19 3.56 -4.61
CA LEU A 369 -5.69 3.18 -5.94
C LEU A 369 -4.91 3.76 -7.14
N LEU A 370 -4.02 4.72 -6.91
CA LEU A 370 -3.11 5.20 -7.96
C LEU A 370 -2.00 4.19 -8.28
N PHE A 371 -1.60 3.34 -7.32
CA PHE A 371 -0.51 2.38 -7.47
C PHE A 371 -0.74 1.36 -8.61
N PRO A 372 -1.90 0.67 -8.73
CA PRO A 372 -2.12 -0.30 -9.79
C PRO A 372 -2.17 0.36 -11.16
N VAL A 373 -2.59 1.62 -11.24
CA VAL A 373 -2.64 2.39 -12.49
C VAL A 373 -1.22 2.67 -12.98
N MET A 374 -0.35 3.17 -12.11
CA MET A 374 1.06 3.41 -12.41
C MET A 374 1.78 2.12 -12.80
N LEU A 375 1.60 1.05 -12.01
CA LEU A 375 2.19 -0.25 -12.27
C LEU A 375 1.73 -0.84 -13.61
N THR A 376 0.44 -0.78 -13.90
CA THR A 376 -0.15 -1.30 -15.15
C THR A 376 0.45 -0.60 -16.37
N TYR A 377 0.66 0.72 -16.29
CA TYR A 377 1.27 1.49 -17.37
C TYR A 377 2.72 1.06 -17.65
N LEU A 378 3.53 0.90 -16.60
CA LEU A 378 4.92 0.46 -16.71
C LEU A 378 5.02 -0.99 -17.23
N VAL A 379 4.19 -1.89 -16.72
CA VAL A 379 4.18 -3.30 -17.13
C VAL A 379 3.64 -3.45 -18.56
N TYR A 380 2.70 -2.61 -19.00
CA TYR A 380 2.20 -2.61 -20.37
C TYR A 380 3.32 -2.33 -21.38
N GLU A 381 4.15 -1.31 -21.14
CA GLU A 381 5.28 -1.02 -22.02
C GLU A 381 6.34 -2.12 -22.04
N LYS A 382 6.56 -2.77 -20.89
CA LYS A 382 7.47 -3.91 -20.78
C LYS A 382 6.94 -5.14 -21.50
N GLN A 383 5.66 -5.49 -21.33
CA GLN A 383 5.00 -6.63 -21.97
C GLN A 383 5.06 -6.52 -23.50
N HIS A 384 4.82 -5.33 -24.05
CA HIS A 384 4.88 -5.07 -25.49
C HIS A 384 6.29 -4.75 -25.99
N LYS A 385 7.32 -4.83 -25.14
CA LYS A 385 8.74 -4.54 -25.45
C LYS A 385 8.98 -3.14 -26.04
N LEU A 386 8.03 -2.21 -25.84
CA LEU A 386 8.09 -0.84 -26.37
C LEU A 386 9.28 -0.08 -25.77
N ARG A 387 9.59 -0.32 -24.50
CA ARG A 387 10.77 0.26 -23.85
C ARG A 387 12.08 -0.19 -24.51
N THR A 388 12.21 -1.46 -24.84
CA THR A 388 13.41 -1.98 -25.50
C THR A 388 13.55 -1.43 -26.92
N MET A 389 12.44 -1.30 -27.64
CA MET A 389 12.41 -0.66 -28.95
C MET A 389 12.88 0.80 -28.89
N MET A 390 12.45 1.57 -27.89
CA MET A 390 12.93 2.95 -27.67
C MET A 390 14.44 3.00 -27.39
N LYS A 391 14.95 2.07 -26.56
CA LYS A 391 16.39 1.96 -26.27
C LYS A 391 17.21 1.68 -27.51
N MET A 392 16.76 0.76 -28.36
CA MET A 392 17.42 0.42 -29.62
C MET A 392 17.54 1.60 -30.58
N HIS A 393 16.70 2.63 -30.42
CA HIS A 393 16.72 3.85 -31.21
C HIS A 393 17.43 5.02 -30.48
N GLY A 394 18.19 4.74 -29.42
CA GLY A 394 19.04 5.72 -28.73
C GLY A 394 18.44 6.36 -27.47
N LEU A 395 17.33 5.87 -26.94
CA LEU A 395 16.78 6.38 -25.68
C LEU A 395 17.58 5.87 -24.47
N GLY A 396 18.19 6.78 -23.71
CA GLY A 396 18.86 6.47 -22.46
C GLY A 396 17.91 6.13 -21.30
N ASN A 397 18.44 5.49 -20.25
CA ASN A 397 17.66 5.14 -19.05
C ASN A 397 17.19 6.38 -18.25
N GLY A 398 18.02 7.42 -18.17
CA GLY A 398 17.74 8.64 -17.40
C GLY A 398 16.52 9.42 -17.91
N PRO A 399 16.45 9.80 -19.20
CA PRO A 399 15.29 10.50 -19.76
C PRO A 399 13.97 9.75 -19.57
N TYR A 400 14.01 8.42 -19.69
CA TYR A 400 12.84 7.58 -19.43
C TYR A 400 12.35 7.73 -17.99
N TRP A 401 13.23 7.55 -17.01
CA TRP A 401 12.86 7.68 -15.60
C TRP A 401 12.29 9.06 -15.25
N ILE A 402 12.96 10.13 -15.65
CA ILE A 402 12.56 11.50 -15.32
C ILE A 402 11.18 11.84 -15.89
N ILE A 403 10.89 11.46 -17.14
CA ILE A 403 9.60 11.79 -17.76
C ILE A 403 8.45 11.01 -17.13
N TYR A 404 8.64 9.71 -16.90
CA TYR A 404 7.57 8.89 -16.33
C TYR A 404 7.34 9.25 -14.86
N TYR A 405 8.41 9.52 -14.10
CA TYR A 405 8.30 10.02 -12.73
C TYR A 405 7.57 11.36 -12.69
N ALA A 406 7.96 12.33 -13.52
CA ALA A 406 7.30 13.64 -13.58
C ALA A 406 5.82 13.53 -14.00
N TYR A 407 5.52 12.66 -14.97
CA TYR A 407 4.14 12.41 -15.40
C TYR A 407 3.28 11.85 -14.26
N PHE A 408 3.76 10.81 -13.58
CA PHE A 408 3.03 10.21 -12.45
C PHE A 408 2.91 11.17 -11.26
N LEU A 409 3.93 11.99 -11.01
CA LEU A 409 3.90 13.01 -9.96
C LEU A 409 2.83 14.06 -10.24
N ILE A 410 2.75 14.59 -11.47
CA ILE A 410 1.73 15.57 -11.87
C ILE A 410 0.34 14.94 -11.76
N LEU A 411 0.14 13.75 -12.30
CA LEU A 411 -1.15 13.06 -12.26
C LEU A 411 -1.63 12.82 -10.82
N SER A 412 -0.75 12.32 -9.96
CA SER A 412 -1.07 11.98 -8.57
C SER A 412 -1.28 13.24 -7.71
N THR A 413 -0.50 14.30 -7.94
CA THR A 413 -0.68 15.59 -7.25
C THR A 413 -2.04 16.20 -7.60
N VAL A 414 -2.43 16.23 -8.88
CA VAL A 414 -3.76 16.72 -9.29
C VAL A 414 -4.87 15.88 -8.66
N TYR A 415 -4.72 14.56 -8.65
CA TYR A 415 -5.69 13.65 -8.03
C TYR A 415 -5.89 13.94 -6.53
N LEU A 416 -4.81 14.10 -5.75
CA LEU A 416 -4.92 14.35 -4.31
C LEU A 416 -5.34 15.77 -3.97
N VAL A 417 -4.91 16.78 -4.73
CA VAL A 417 -5.41 18.15 -4.54
C VAL A 417 -6.92 18.21 -4.75
N LEU A 418 -7.44 17.55 -5.80
CA LEU A 418 -8.89 17.48 -6.01
C LEU A 418 -9.59 16.70 -4.88
N PHE A 419 -9.00 15.59 -4.42
CA PHE A 419 -9.55 14.83 -3.31
C PHE A 419 -9.69 15.68 -2.03
N VAL A 420 -8.65 16.44 -1.66
CA VAL A 420 -8.68 17.34 -0.49
C VAL A 420 -9.66 18.50 -0.68
N ILE A 421 -9.64 19.17 -1.84
CA ILE A 421 -10.54 20.31 -2.13
C ILE A 421 -12.01 19.85 -2.09
N PHE A 422 -12.36 18.77 -2.80
CA PHE A 422 -13.74 18.29 -2.81
C PHE A 422 -14.16 17.72 -1.46
N GLY A 423 -13.25 17.05 -0.74
CA GLY A 423 -13.50 16.59 0.63
C GLY A 423 -13.84 17.75 1.57
N ALA A 424 -13.08 18.85 1.48
CA ALA A 424 -13.32 20.06 2.27
C ALA A 424 -14.62 20.79 1.85
N LEU A 425 -14.88 20.95 0.55
CA LEU A 425 -16.10 21.60 0.02
C LEU A 425 -17.39 20.88 0.44
N ILE A 426 -17.34 19.54 0.47
CA ILE A 426 -18.46 18.69 0.89
C ILE A 426 -18.69 18.73 2.41
N GLY A 427 -17.74 19.30 3.17
CA GLY A 427 -17.84 19.48 4.61
C GLY A 427 -17.41 18.27 5.43
N LEU A 428 -16.51 17.42 4.91
CA LEU A 428 -15.91 16.35 5.69
C LEU A 428 -14.93 16.95 6.70
N ASN A 429 -15.17 16.75 8.00
CA ASN A 429 -14.36 17.39 9.04
C ASN A 429 -12.89 16.98 8.95
N PHE A 430 -12.60 15.73 8.57
CA PHE A 430 -11.24 15.24 8.33
C PHE A 430 -10.37 16.20 7.52
N PHE A 431 -10.91 16.73 6.40
CA PHE A 431 -10.17 17.65 5.53
C PHE A 431 -10.27 19.10 5.98
N LYS A 432 -11.39 19.50 6.61
CA LYS A 432 -11.69 20.89 6.97
C LYS A 432 -11.02 21.35 8.27
N THR A 433 -10.92 20.48 9.28
CA THR A 433 -10.48 20.87 10.62
C THR A 433 -8.96 20.78 10.80
N ASN A 434 -8.31 19.87 10.07
CA ASN A 434 -6.86 19.68 10.10
C ASN A 434 -6.13 20.70 9.21
N ASP A 435 -4.89 21.05 9.56
CA ASP A 435 -4.08 21.98 8.77
C ASP A 435 -3.80 21.46 7.34
N TYR A 436 -4.10 22.27 6.32
CA TYR A 436 -3.89 21.89 4.91
C TYR A 436 -2.42 21.69 4.56
N GLY A 437 -1.49 22.39 5.24
CA GLY A 437 -0.06 22.23 5.04
C GLY A 437 0.42 20.84 5.45
N ILE A 438 -0.04 20.34 6.60
CA ILE A 438 0.30 18.98 7.05
C ILE A 438 -0.28 17.94 6.10
N GLN A 439 -1.55 18.09 5.72
CA GLN A 439 -2.19 17.19 4.75
C GLN A 439 -1.41 17.15 3.43
N PHE A 440 -0.99 18.31 2.91
CA PHE A 440 -0.19 18.41 1.70
C PHE A 440 1.15 17.68 1.82
N VAL A 441 1.93 17.94 2.87
CA VAL A 441 3.24 17.30 3.04
C VAL A 441 3.11 15.78 3.24
N PHE A 442 2.13 15.34 4.01
CA PHE A 442 1.85 13.92 4.22
C PHE A 442 1.51 13.21 2.90
N PHE A 443 0.52 13.72 2.17
CA PHE A 443 0.10 13.13 0.90
C PHE A 443 1.16 13.24 -0.20
N PHE A 444 1.88 14.36 -0.28
CA PHE A 444 2.96 14.54 -1.24
C PHE A 444 4.12 13.56 -1.00
N SER A 445 4.52 13.37 0.25
CA SER A 445 5.58 12.41 0.59
C SER A 445 5.15 10.97 0.23
N PHE A 446 3.89 10.62 0.53
CA PHE A 446 3.35 9.32 0.18
C PHE A 446 3.23 9.07 -1.34
N ILE A 447 2.82 10.07 -2.13
CA ILE A 447 2.80 9.97 -3.61
C ILE A 447 4.17 9.56 -4.14
N ASN A 448 5.23 10.24 -3.67
CA ASN A 448 6.58 9.97 -4.15
C ASN A 448 7.01 8.53 -3.79
N LEU A 449 6.73 8.08 -2.57
CA LEU A 449 6.95 6.70 -2.15
C LEU A 449 6.21 5.70 -3.06
N GLN A 450 4.93 5.95 -3.36
CA GLN A 450 4.08 5.10 -4.19
C GLN A 450 4.56 5.01 -5.65
N ILE A 451 5.08 6.11 -6.21
CA ILE A 451 5.68 6.12 -7.56
C ILE A 451 6.91 5.24 -7.58
N VAL A 452 7.82 5.40 -6.62
CA VAL A 452 9.05 4.60 -6.53
C VAL A 452 8.74 3.12 -6.33
N LEU A 453 7.77 2.79 -5.48
CA LEU A 453 7.29 1.43 -5.28
C LEU A 453 6.73 0.84 -6.59
N SER A 454 6.06 1.64 -7.42
CA SER A 454 5.54 1.20 -8.73
C SER A 454 6.64 0.84 -9.71
N PHE A 455 7.73 1.63 -9.75
CA PHE A 455 8.93 1.32 -10.55
C PHE A 455 9.60 0.04 -10.08
N LEU A 456 9.77 -0.13 -8.76
CA LEU A 456 10.34 -1.35 -8.18
C LEU A 456 9.47 -2.58 -8.51
N ALA A 457 8.15 -2.47 -8.29
CA ALA A 457 7.20 -3.54 -8.55
C ALA A 457 7.17 -3.95 -10.05
N ALA A 458 7.31 -3.00 -10.98
CA ALA A 458 7.33 -3.27 -12.41
C ALA A 458 8.51 -4.18 -12.84
N THR A 459 9.58 -4.26 -12.04
CA THR A 459 10.71 -5.16 -12.32
C THR A 459 10.31 -6.64 -12.18
N PHE A 460 9.40 -6.96 -11.26
CA PHE A 460 8.98 -8.34 -10.94
C PHE A 460 7.92 -8.90 -11.88
N PHE A 461 7.16 -8.04 -12.58
CA PHE A 461 6.07 -8.47 -13.45
C PHE A 461 6.44 -8.41 -14.93
N SER A 462 5.94 -9.39 -15.68
CA SER A 462 6.08 -9.46 -17.15
C SER A 462 4.74 -9.38 -17.88
N LYS A 463 3.62 -9.64 -17.19
CA LYS A 463 2.25 -9.60 -17.72
C LYS A 463 1.42 -8.58 -16.96
N VAL A 464 0.64 -7.79 -17.70
CA VAL A 464 -0.22 -6.72 -17.14
C VAL A 464 -1.30 -7.29 -16.23
N ASN A 465 -2.03 -8.32 -16.68
CA ASN A 465 -3.17 -8.88 -15.93
C ASN A 465 -2.75 -9.40 -14.54
N THR A 466 -1.59 -10.05 -14.45
CA THR A 466 -1.06 -10.55 -13.17
C THR A 466 -0.60 -9.42 -12.26
N ALA A 467 0.06 -8.40 -12.82
CA ALA A 467 0.51 -7.24 -12.06
C ALA A 467 -0.68 -6.47 -11.47
N GLN A 468 -1.73 -6.28 -12.28
CA GLN A 468 -2.94 -5.58 -11.86
C GLN A 468 -3.69 -6.34 -10.76
N ALA A 469 -3.88 -7.65 -10.90
CA ALA A 469 -4.56 -8.47 -9.88
C ALA A 469 -3.80 -8.46 -8.54
N ILE A 470 -2.48 -8.65 -8.58
CA ILE A 470 -1.64 -8.64 -7.37
C ILE A 470 -1.60 -7.25 -6.74
N ALA A 471 -1.57 -6.18 -7.53
CA ALA A 471 -1.58 -4.82 -7.00
C ALA A 471 -2.90 -4.47 -6.29
N TYR A 472 -4.05 -4.87 -6.84
CA TYR A 472 -5.33 -4.69 -6.14
C TYR A 472 -5.41 -5.55 -4.88
N LEU A 473 -4.97 -6.81 -4.94
CA LEU A 473 -4.91 -7.68 -3.77
C LEU A 473 -4.02 -7.09 -2.67
N TYR A 474 -2.87 -6.52 -3.05
CA TYR A 474 -1.98 -5.83 -2.12
C TYR A 474 -2.71 -4.65 -1.47
N ILE A 475 -3.36 -3.76 -2.22
CA ILE A 475 -4.01 -2.57 -1.65
C ILE A 475 -5.15 -2.93 -0.70
N PHE A 476 -6.09 -3.77 -1.15
CA PHE A 476 -7.25 -4.12 -0.33
C PHE A 476 -6.83 -5.01 0.84
N GLY A 477 -5.95 -5.98 0.61
CA GLY A 477 -5.46 -6.89 1.65
C GLY A 477 -4.64 -6.17 2.71
N SER A 478 -3.68 -5.34 2.30
CA SER A 478 -2.85 -4.57 3.23
C SER A 478 -3.66 -3.53 3.99
N GLY A 479 -4.62 -2.83 3.38
CA GLY A 479 -5.48 -1.88 4.11
C GLY A 479 -6.42 -2.54 5.11
N LEU A 480 -7.00 -3.71 4.79
CA LEU A 480 -7.78 -4.49 5.77
C LEU A 480 -6.90 -5.00 6.92
N MET A 481 -5.69 -5.48 6.61
CA MET A 481 -4.74 -5.92 7.63
C MET A 481 -4.25 -4.75 8.49
N ALA A 482 -3.94 -3.61 7.90
CA ALA A 482 -3.54 -2.39 8.59
C ALA A 482 -4.66 -1.95 9.55
N GLY A 483 -5.91 -1.89 9.08
CA GLY A 483 -7.06 -1.54 9.90
C GLY A 483 -7.31 -2.48 11.08
N SER A 484 -7.12 -3.79 10.89
CA SER A 484 -7.30 -4.77 11.98
C SER A 484 -6.12 -4.77 12.95
N LEU A 485 -4.88 -4.87 12.44
CA LEU A 485 -3.68 -5.01 13.26
C LEU A 485 -3.35 -3.72 14.00
N ILE A 486 -3.25 -2.58 13.30
CA ILE A 486 -2.80 -1.33 13.90
C ILE A 486 -3.78 -0.86 14.99
N ARG A 487 -5.09 -0.99 14.75
CA ARG A 487 -6.10 -0.62 15.75
C ARG A 487 -5.98 -1.45 17.03
N ASN A 488 -5.84 -2.77 16.89
CA ASN A 488 -5.72 -3.68 18.03
C ASN A 488 -4.42 -3.48 18.82
N PHE A 489 -3.31 -3.15 18.14
CA PHE A 489 -2.02 -2.92 18.79
C PHE A 489 -1.90 -1.54 19.45
N LEU A 490 -2.47 -0.48 18.85
CA LEU A 490 -2.46 0.87 19.43
C LEU A 490 -3.33 0.96 20.70
N GLU A 491 -4.49 0.31 20.71
CA GLU A 491 -5.44 0.37 21.83
C GLU A 491 -5.09 -0.63 22.95
N GLY A 492 -4.34 -1.70 22.64
CA GLY A 492 -4.06 -2.80 23.57
C GLY A 492 -2.99 -2.52 24.63
N GLY A 493 -2.20 -1.43 24.52
CA GLY A 493 -1.20 -0.96 25.50
C GLY A 493 -0.04 -1.92 25.83
N LYS A 494 -0.09 -3.17 25.38
CA LYS A 494 0.84 -4.26 25.76
C LYS A 494 1.90 -4.57 24.70
N PHE A 495 1.83 -3.95 23.52
CA PHE A 495 2.72 -4.28 22.40
C PHE A 495 3.96 -3.35 22.35
N PRO A 496 5.18 -3.89 22.16
CA PRO A 496 6.38 -3.06 22.13
C PRO A 496 6.39 -2.10 20.94
N ARG A 497 6.73 -0.82 21.17
CA ARG A 497 6.74 0.23 20.13
C ARG A 497 7.62 -0.11 18.92
N HIS A 498 8.74 -0.81 19.12
CA HIS A 498 9.65 -1.17 18.03
C HIS A 498 9.02 -2.07 16.97
N TRP A 499 8.13 -2.99 17.34
CA TRP A 499 7.44 -3.85 16.37
C TRP A 499 6.39 -3.07 15.57
N ILE A 500 5.80 -2.02 16.14
CA ILE A 500 4.89 -1.12 15.42
C ILE A 500 5.68 -0.39 14.33
N THR A 501 6.86 0.14 14.66
CA THR A 501 7.76 0.79 13.69
C THR A 501 8.18 -0.16 12.56
N VAL A 502 8.38 -1.46 12.83
CA VAL A 502 8.68 -2.45 11.78
C VAL A 502 7.49 -2.65 10.83
N LEU A 503 6.26 -2.70 11.35
CA LEU A 503 5.06 -2.80 10.52
C LEU A 503 4.85 -1.54 9.65
N GLU A 504 5.21 -0.37 10.17
CA GLU A 504 5.11 0.91 9.47
C GLU A 504 6.08 1.03 8.27
N ILE A 505 7.09 0.16 8.16
CA ILE A 505 7.95 0.07 6.95
C ILE A 505 7.13 -0.37 5.72
N ILE A 506 5.97 -1.02 5.91
CA ILE A 506 5.09 -1.36 4.79
C ILE A 506 4.30 -0.09 4.43
N PRO A 507 4.38 0.43 3.17
CA PRO A 507 3.76 1.70 2.79
C PRO A 507 2.26 1.84 3.10
N ALA A 508 1.51 0.74 2.99
CA ALA A 508 0.09 0.75 3.32
C ALA A 508 -0.17 1.00 4.82
N PHE A 509 0.67 0.42 5.69
CA PHE A 509 0.56 0.54 7.14
C PHE A 509 0.95 1.94 7.62
N SER A 510 2.00 2.55 7.05
CA SER A 510 2.36 3.94 7.36
C SER A 510 1.30 4.93 6.87
N LEU A 511 0.72 4.72 5.69
CA LEU A 511 -0.41 5.52 5.21
C LEU A 511 -1.60 5.43 6.16
N TYR A 512 -2.02 4.21 6.52
CA TYR A 512 -3.13 3.99 7.45
C TYR A 512 -2.88 4.67 8.80
N ARG A 513 -1.68 4.51 9.37
CA ARG A 513 -1.31 5.10 10.66
C ARG A 513 -1.39 6.63 10.64
N GLY A 514 -0.89 7.27 9.58
CA GLY A 514 -0.95 8.73 9.43
C GLY A 514 -2.39 9.24 9.25
N LEU A 515 -3.20 8.52 8.48
CA LEU A 515 -4.63 8.83 8.34
C LEU A 515 -5.40 8.66 9.65
N CYS A 516 -5.09 7.65 10.46
CA CYS A 516 -5.64 7.49 11.81
C CYS A 516 -5.27 8.66 12.72
N GLY A 517 -4.04 9.15 12.67
CA GLY A 517 -3.61 10.34 13.42
C GLY A 517 -4.47 11.55 13.06
N LEU A 518 -4.57 11.87 11.77
CA LEU A 518 -5.41 12.96 11.27
C LEU A 518 -6.90 12.80 11.64
N SER A 519 -7.42 11.58 11.59
CA SER A 519 -8.81 11.27 11.95
C SER A 519 -9.08 11.49 13.43
N GLN A 520 -8.21 11.04 14.33
CA GLN A 520 -8.40 11.20 15.77
C GLN A 520 -8.47 12.68 16.19
N TYR A 521 -7.62 13.52 15.61
CA TYR A 521 -7.68 14.97 15.85
C TYR A 521 -8.93 15.61 15.24
N ALA A 522 -9.41 15.13 14.09
CA ALA A 522 -10.67 15.60 13.52
C ALA A 522 -11.89 15.24 14.39
N ILE A 523 -11.91 14.04 14.97
CA ILE A 523 -12.96 13.62 15.92
C ILE A 523 -12.92 14.49 17.17
N ARG A 524 -11.74 14.66 17.79
CA ARG A 524 -11.56 15.53 18.96
C ARG A 524 -12.00 16.96 18.69
N ALA A 525 -11.68 17.50 17.51
CA ALA A 525 -12.11 18.83 17.09
C ALA A 525 -13.64 18.94 16.99
N SER A 526 -14.31 17.91 16.46
CA SER A 526 -15.76 17.86 16.39
C SER A 526 -16.44 17.77 17.76
N GLU A 527 -15.83 17.07 18.71
CA GLU A 527 -16.40 16.88 20.05
C GLU A 527 -16.15 18.06 21.00
N THR A 528 -14.97 18.67 20.92
CA THR A 528 -14.54 19.74 21.84
C THR A 528 -14.69 21.14 21.27
N GLY A 529 -14.97 21.28 19.97
CA GLY A 529 -14.97 22.57 19.27
C GLY A 529 -13.58 23.19 19.07
N ASN A 530 -12.53 22.49 19.46
CA ASN A 530 -11.14 22.90 19.26
C ASN A 530 -10.71 22.73 17.79
N PRO A 531 -9.65 23.44 17.34
CA PRO A 531 -9.07 23.19 16.02
C PRO A 531 -8.52 21.74 15.90
N GLY A 532 -8.46 21.22 14.67
CA GLY A 532 -7.82 19.94 14.38
C GLY A 532 -6.29 20.00 14.46
N MET A 533 -5.60 19.01 13.91
CA MET A 533 -4.15 18.86 14.06
C MET A 533 -3.37 20.04 13.44
N ARG A 534 -2.46 20.63 14.22
CA ARG A 534 -1.56 21.73 13.83
C ARG A 534 -0.10 21.30 13.87
N TRP A 535 0.78 22.12 13.31
CA TRP A 535 2.22 21.86 13.23
C TRP A 535 2.87 21.72 14.61
N SER A 536 2.35 22.42 15.62
CA SER A 536 2.77 22.28 17.02
C SER A 536 2.54 20.86 17.56
N ASP A 537 1.48 20.21 17.12
CA ASP A 537 1.01 18.92 17.66
C ASP A 537 1.81 17.73 17.11
N LEU A 538 2.67 17.98 16.12
CA LEU A 538 3.63 16.99 15.61
C LEU A 538 4.78 16.74 16.59
N ASN A 539 5.04 17.66 17.52
CA ASN A 539 6.06 17.46 18.57
C ASN A 539 5.54 16.66 19.77
N ASP A 540 4.26 16.30 19.78
CA ASP A 540 3.69 15.43 20.80
C ASP A 540 4.13 13.97 20.58
N HIS A 541 4.93 13.45 21.50
CA HIS A 541 5.43 12.07 21.48
C HIS A 541 4.33 11.00 21.59
N THR A 542 3.09 11.38 21.93
CA THR A 542 1.95 10.47 22.00
C THR A 542 1.19 10.34 20.68
N ASN A 543 1.30 11.33 19.78
CA ASN A 543 0.61 11.39 18.50
C ASN A 543 1.23 10.44 17.45
N GLY A 544 2.57 10.35 17.41
CA GLY A 544 3.33 9.47 16.50
C GLY A 544 3.31 9.89 15.02
N MET A 545 2.58 10.94 14.66
CA MET A 545 2.48 11.44 13.27
C MET A 545 3.83 11.88 12.69
N ARG A 546 4.68 12.52 13.52
CA ARG A 546 6.03 12.92 13.12
C ARG A 546 6.88 11.72 12.73
N ASP A 547 6.83 10.64 13.50
CA ASP A 547 7.59 9.42 13.23
C ASP A 547 7.15 8.79 11.90
N VAL A 548 5.84 8.70 11.67
CA VAL A 548 5.27 8.21 10.40
C VAL A 548 5.74 9.04 9.20
N MET A 549 5.71 10.36 9.30
CA MET A 549 6.17 11.25 8.22
C MET A 549 7.68 11.05 7.95
N ILE A 550 8.49 10.91 8.99
CA ILE A 550 9.92 10.63 8.85
C ILE A 550 10.14 9.28 8.17
N ILE A 551 9.40 8.23 8.59
CA ILE A 551 9.50 6.88 8.00
C ILE A 551 9.17 6.93 6.50
N ILE A 552 8.07 7.58 6.10
CA ILE A 552 7.69 7.70 4.68
C ILE A 552 8.77 8.41 3.86
N ILE A 553 9.36 9.50 4.38
CA ILE A 553 10.41 10.25 3.69
C ILE A 553 11.69 9.42 3.59
N VAL A 554 12.11 8.76 4.67
CA VAL A 554 13.31 7.91 4.69
C VAL A 554 13.12 6.72 3.74
N GLU A 555 11.96 6.07 3.78
CA GLU A 555 11.63 4.95 2.89
C GLU A 555 11.66 5.38 1.43
N TRP A 556 11.09 6.55 1.11
CA TRP A 556 11.17 7.12 -0.24
C TRP A 556 12.62 7.33 -0.69
N LEU A 557 13.47 7.96 0.15
CA LEU A 557 14.87 8.22 -0.17
C LEU A 557 15.70 6.95 -0.34
N VAL A 558 15.36 5.89 0.40
CA VAL A 558 16.05 4.58 0.31
C VAL A 558 15.56 3.78 -0.89
N LEU A 559 14.24 3.72 -1.14
CA LEU A 559 13.68 2.93 -2.23
C LEU A 559 14.00 3.53 -3.60
N LEU A 560 14.22 4.84 -3.73
CA LEU A 560 14.54 5.49 -5.01
C LEU A 560 15.79 4.91 -5.69
N PRO A 561 16.99 4.90 -5.05
CA PRO A 561 18.18 4.30 -5.66
C PRO A 561 18.06 2.79 -5.82
N VAL A 562 17.37 2.10 -4.90
CA VAL A 562 17.11 0.66 -4.99
C VAL A 562 16.30 0.35 -6.25
N ALA A 563 15.16 1.03 -6.46
CA ALA A 563 14.31 0.84 -7.63
C ALA A 563 15.07 1.13 -8.94
N TYR A 564 15.88 2.20 -8.96
CA TYR A 564 16.73 2.51 -10.11
C TYR A 564 17.75 1.39 -10.41
N TYR A 565 18.43 0.89 -9.37
CA TYR A 565 19.40 -0.20 -9.51
C TYR A 565 18.76 -1.49 -10.02
N PHE A 566 17.63 -1.92 -9.45
CA PHE A 566 16.92 -3.13 -9.88
C PHE A 566 16.43 -3.02 -11.32
N ASP A 567 15.90 -1.86 -11.71
CA ASP A 567 15.45 -1.62 -13.09
C ASP A 567 16.63 -1.59 -14.07
N TYR A 568 17.76 -0.98 -13.68
CA TYR A 568 19.00 -1.00 -14.46
C TYR A 568 19.50 -2.43 -14.65
N ALA A 569 19.61 -3.21 -13.57
CA ALA A 569 20.07 -4.60 -13.59
C ALA A 569 19.16 -5.51 -14.43
N ALA A 570 17.84 -5.35 -14.31
CA ALA A 570 16.87 -6.06 -15.15
C ALA A 570 17.03 -5.71 -16.63
N SER A 571 17.43 -4.47 -16.95
CA SER A 571 17.59 -4.01 -18.32
C SER A 571 18.89 -4.46 -19.00
N VAL A 572 19.94 -4.74 -18.24
CA VAL A 572 21.24 -5.24 -18.74
C VAL A 572 21.21 -6.77 -18.99
N GLY A 573 20.02 -7.39 -18.92
CA GLY A 573 19.83 -8.81 -19.21
C GLY A 573 20.37 -9.74 -18.11
N ASN A 574 20.78 -9.19 -16.96
CA ASN A 574 21.15 -9.98 -15.79
C ASN A 574 19.86 -10.36 -15.05
N SER A 575 19.13 -11.33 -15.61
CA SER A 575 17.80 -11.77 -15.13
C SER A 575 17.81 -12.49 -13.77
N SER A 576 18.82 -12.24 -12.93
CA SER A 576 19.01 -12.84 -11.61
C SER A 576 18.90 -11.83 -10.46
N GLY A 577 18.22 -10.69 -10.69
CA GLY A 577 18.25 -9.49 -9.85
C GLY A 577 17.90 -9.63 -8.36
N LEU A 578 17.04 -10.57 -7.93
CA LEU A 578 16.72 -10.78 -6.50
C LEU A 578 16.93 -12.22 -6.03
N LEU A 579 16.68 -13.20 -6.92
CA LEU A 579 16.80 -14.62 -6.60
C LEU A 579 18.25 -15.04 -6.33
N SER A 580 19.24 -14.31 -6.88
CA SER A 580 20.66 -14.50 -6.57
C SER A 580 21.04 -13.90 -5.22
N ILE A 581 20.47 -12.74 -4.83
CA ILE A 581 20.73 -12.09 -3.54
C ILE A 581 20.10 -12.90 -2.39
N ILE A 582 18.87 -13.38 -2.59
CA ILE A 582 18.18 -14.28 -1.66
C ILE A 582 18.88 -15.65 -1.61
N LYS A 583 19.34 -16.20 -2.75
CA LYS A 583 20.20 -17.40 -2.75
C LYS A 583 21.55 -17.14 -2.06
N CYS A 584 22.11 -15.94 -2.14
CA CYS A 584 23.37 -15.56 -1.48
C CYS A 584 23.19 -15.48 0.04
N LEU A 585 22.09 -14.89 0.51
CA LEU A 585 21.74 -14.80 1.93
C LEU A 585 21.29 -16.13 2.54
N LEU A 586 20.70 -17.04 1.75
CA LEU A 586 20.27 -18.37 2.21
C LEU A 586 21.32 -19.47 2.01
N ARG A 587 22.49 -19.19 1.43
CA ARG A 587 23.53 -20.21 1.24
C ARG A 587 24.38 -20.33 2.50
N LYS A 588 23.95 -21.22 3.41
CA LYS A 588 24.88 -21.87 4.35
C LYS A 588 26.00 -22.53 3.56
N ASN A 589 27.22 -22.35 4.06
CA ASN A 589 28.47 -22.96 3.60
C ASN A 589 28.25 -24.32 2.94
N THR A 590 28.30 -24.33 1.63
CA THR A 590 28.63 -25.52 0.85
C THR A 590 29.90 -25.16 0.10
N THR A 591 30.99 -25.69 0.65
CA THR A 591 32.31 -25.86 0.07
C THR A 591 32.33 -25.71 -1.45
N TRP A 592 33.25 -24.84 -1.90
CA TRP A 592 33.67 -24.70 -3.28
C TRP A 592 33.89 -26.07 -3.94
N ARG A 593 32.90 -26.54 -4.69
CA ARG A 593 33.18 -27.43 -5.81
C ARG A 593 33.71 -26.52 -6.91
N ARG A 594 35.04 -26.60 -7.15
CA ARG A 594 35.60 -26.25 -8.44
C ARG A 594 34.78 -27.00 -9.48
N ILE A 595 33.93 -26.29 -10.21
CA ILE A 595 33.38 -26.81 -11.45
C ILE A 595 34.59 -26.80 -12.38
N ALA A 596 35.21 -27.97 -12.52
CA ALA A 596 35.98 -28.26 -13.71
C ALA A 596 35.04 -27.97 -14.88
N VAL A 597 35.42 -26.98 -15.69
CA VAL A 597 34.94 -26.91 -17.07
C VAL A 597 35.45 -28.20 -17.68
N ASN A 598 34.62 -29.24 -17.63
CA ASN A 598 34.79 -30.33 -18.56
C ASN A 598 34.51 -29.67 -19.91
N GLU A 599 35.59 -29.34 -20.61
CA GLU A 599 35.63 -29.52 -22.05
C GLU A 599 35.09 -30.93 -22.29
N VAL A 600 33.78 -31.04 -22.49
CA VAL A 600 33.24 -32.16 -23.23
C VAL A 600 33.77 -31.90 -24.62
N ALA A 601 34.92 -32.52 -24.89
CA ALA A 601 35.37 -32.79 -26.23
C ALA A 601 34.17 -33.42 -26.94
N ASP A 602 33.56 -32.62 -27.80
CA ASP A 602 32.59 -33.07 -28.79
C ASP A 602 33.37 -34.03 -29.71
N ASN A 603 33.38 -35.29 -29.32
CA ASN A 603 34.03 -36.38 -30.04
C ASN A 603 33.13 -36.91 -31.18
N ASP A 604 32.34 -36.02 -31.78
CA ASP A 604 31.87 -36.18 -33.15
C ASP A 604 32.77 -35.34 -34.05
N VAL A 605 33.98 -35.86 -34.27
CA VAL A 605 34.85 -35.44 -35.37
C VAL A 605 34.22 -35.96 -36.68
N HIS A 606 33.12 -35.34 -37.09
CA HIS A 606 32.86 -35.16 -38.51
C HIS A 606 33.72 -33.98 -38.96
N VAL A 607 34.92 -34.29 -39.48
CA VAL A 607 35.67 -33.35 -40.31
C VAL A 607 34.87 -33.15 -41.60
N GLU A 608 33.80 -32.36 -41.55
CA GLU A 608 33.38 -31.63 -42.74
C GLU A 608 34.54 -30.68 -43.04
N MET A 609 35.18 -30.85 -44.19
CA MET A 609 36.10 -29.84 -44.72
C MET A 609 35.34 -28.51 -44.73
N GLU A 610 35.71 -27.58 -43.84
CA GLU A 610 35.16 -26.23 -43.85
C GLU A 610 35.32 -25.66 -45.27
N LYS A 611 34.21 -25.15 -45.82
CA LYS A 611 34.20 -24.71 -47.21
C LYS A 611 35.09 -23.47 -47.36
N LEU A 612 35.77 -23.39 -48.51
CA LEU A 612 36.84 -22.42 -48.78
C LEU A 612 36.38 -20.95 -48.66
N ASP A 613 35.08 -20.69 -48.85
CA ASP A 613 34.43 -19.38 -48.70
C ASP A 613 34.34 -18.95 -47.23
N ILE A 614 34.07 -19.87 -46.31
CA ILE A 614 34.02 -19.59 -44.86
C ILE A 614 35.43 -19.30 -44.32
N ILE A 615 36.42 -20.09 -44.73
CA ILE A 615 37.83 -19.90 -44.32
C ILE A 615 38.32 -18.51 -44.74
N LYS A 616 38.05 -18.10 -45.98
CA LYS A 616 38.39 -16.76 -46.48
C LYS A 616 37.70 -15.64 -45.72
N GLU A 617 36.42 -15.81 -45.37
CA GLU A 617 35.70 -14.82 -44.58
C GLU A 617 36.31 -14.67 -43.18
N ARG A 618 36.70 -15.80 -42.55
CA ARG A 618 37.36 -15.81 -41.24
C ARG A 618 38.73 -15.12 -41.29
N GLU A 619 39.54 -15.42 -42.30
CA GLU A 619 40.80 -14.70 -42.54
C GLU A 619 40.59 -13.19 -42.75
N THR A 620 39.50 -12.82 -43.44
CA THR A 620 39.13 -11.41 -43.64
C THR A 620 38.76 -10.75 -42.30
N VAL A 621 37.99 -11.43 -41.46
CA VAL A 621 37.66 -10.94 -40.10
C VAL A 621 38.92 -10.76 -39.26
N ASP A 622 39.85 -11.73 -39.29
CA ASP A 622 41.11 -11.66 -38.53
C ASP A 622 41.98 -10.48 -38.99
N GLN A 623 42.05 -10.21 -40.30
CA GLN A 623 42.75 -9.05 -40.84
C GLN A 623 42.08 -7.72 -40.44
N VAL A 624 40.75 -7.68 -40.49
CA VAL A 624 39.95 -6.49 -40.16
C VAL A 624 40.06 -6.15 -38.68
N LEU A 625 40.11 -7.14 -37.78
CA LEU A 625 40.29 -6.93 -36.34
C LEU A 625 41.68 -6.35 -35.99
N GLN A 626 42.70 -6.62 -36.81
CA GLN A 626 44.05 -6.10 -36.63
C GLN A 626 44.22 -4.65 -37.14
N GLN A 627 43.35 -4.19 -38.05
CA GLN A 627 43.41 -2.84 -38.63
C GLN A 627 42.43 -1.87 -37.92
N ARG A 628 42.94 -0.78 -37.33
CA ARG A 628 42.07 0.33 -36.91
C ARG A 628 41.55 1.09 -38.14
N ASN A 629 40.25 1.40 -38.19
CA ASN A 629 39.55 2.07 -39.31
C ASN A 629 39.48 1.24 -40.61
N SER A 630 38.98 0.02 -40.53
CA SER A 630 38.95 -0.96 -41.63
C SER A 630 37.90 -0.68 -42.74
N GLY A 631 37.04 0.34 -42.60
CA GLY A 631 35.94 0.58 -43.54
C GLY A 631 34.77 -0.41 -43.41
N TYR A 632 34.77 -1.24 -42.36
CA TYR A 632 33.69 -2.17 -42.05
C TYR A 632 32.70 -1.56 -41.04
N ALA A 633 31.41 -1.78 -41.29
CA ALA A 633 30.33 -1.30 -40.43
C ALA A 633 30.02 -2.29 -39.31
N VAL A 634 30.08 -3.60 -39.59
CA VAL A 634 29.84 -4.68 -38.63
C VAL A 634 30.90 -5.76 -38.79
N VAL A 635 31.49 -6.19 -37.68
CA VAL A 635 32.46 -7.29 -37.63
C VAL A 635 32.07 -8.23 -36.50
N CYS A 636 31.85 -9.50 -36.82
CA CYS A 636 31.54 -10.55 -35.84
C CYS A 636 32.74 -11.49 -35.73
N ASP A 637 33.15 -11.77 -34.51
CA ASP A 637 34.29 -12.64 -34.18
C ASP A 637 33.83 -13.81 -33.29
N ASP A 638 33.79 -15.01 -33.88
CA ASP A 638 33.42 -16.28 -33.24
C ASP A 638 32.16 -16.20 -32.35
N LEU A 639 31.12 -15.53 -32.86
CA LEU A 639 29.93 -15.24 -32.07
C LEU A 639 29.15 -16.53 -31.77
N LYS A 640 28.93 -16.82 -30.48
CA LYS A 640 28.26 -18.05 -30.00
C LYS A 640 27.07 -17.73 -29.11
N LYS A 641 26.00 -18.50 -29.27
CA LYS A 641 24.80 -18.43 -28.41
C LYS A 641 24.31 -19.80 -28.02
N VAL A 642 24.28 -20.03 -26.71
CA VAL A 642 23.69 -21.22 -26.08
C VAL A 642 22.51 -20.78 -25.22
N TYR A 643 21.37 -21.41 -25.43
CA TYR A 643 20.21 -21.31 -24.54
C TYR A 643 20.19 -22.56 -23.67
N HIS A 644 20.45 -22.39 -22.38
CA HIS A 644 20.44 -23.51 -21.45
C HIS A 644 19.04 -24.09 -21.29
N GLY A 645 18.94 -25.41 -21.30
CA GLY A 645 17.68 -26.11 -21.13
C GLY A 645 17.08 -25.85 -19.74
N LYS A 646 15.75 -25.70 -19.69
CA LYS A 646 14.98 -25.76 -18.44
C LYS A 646 14.20 -27.07 -18.41
N ASP A 647 13.98 -27.59 -17.21
CA ASP A 647 13.14 -28.77 -16.96
C ASP A 647 13.67 -30.06 -17.61
N GLY A 648 14.99 -30.26 -17.59
CA GLY A 648 15.63 -31.50 -18.07
C GLY A 648 15.90 -31.56 -19.58
N ASN A 649 15.58 -30.51 -20.33
CA ASN A 649 15.94 -30.41 -21.76
C ASN A 649 17.45 -30.18 -21.95
N PRO A 650 18.05 -30.68 -23.05
CA PRO A 650 19.45 -30.40 -23.37
C PRO A 650 19.65 -28.94 -23.78
N ASP A 651 20.90 -28.47 -23.64
CA ASP A 651 21.30 -27.12 -24.07
C ASP A 651 21.15 -26.94 -25.57
N LYS A 652 20.50 -25.85 -25.99
CA LYS A 652 20.29 -25.54 -27.40
C LYS A 652 21.32 -24.54 -27.89
N TYR A 653 22.25 -25.02 -28.71
CA TYR A 653 23.20 -24.19 -29.45
C TYR A 653 22.49 -23.49 -30.61
N ALA A 654 22.16 -22.21 -30.43
CA ALA A 654 21.47 -21.42 -31.45
C ALA A 654 22.42 -20.79 -32.47
N VAL A 655 23.65 -20.43 -32.06
CA VAL A 655 24.71 -19.94 -32.95
C VAL A 655 26.03 -20.55 -32.49
N ARG A 656 26.79 -21.17 -33.41
CA ARG A 656 27.95 -22.02 -33.15
C ARG A 656 29.24 -21.44 -33.76
N GLY A 657 29.59 -20.20 -33.42
CA GLY A 657 30.84 -19.57 -33.84
C GLY A 657 30.73 -18.89 -35.20
N LEU A 658 30.00 -17.79 -35.26
CA LEU A 658 29.80 -17.01 -36.48
C LEU A 658 30.84 -15.90 -36.59
N SER A 659 31.67 -15.97 -37.63
CA SER A 659 32.59 -14.89 -38.04
C SER A 659 32.12 -14.28 -39.36
N LEU A 660 31.98 -12.94 -39.40
CA LEU A 660 31.41 -12.22 -40.53
C LEU A 660 31.91 -10.77 -40.56
N ALA A 661 32.25 -10.25 -41.74
CA ALA A 661 32.58 -8.84 -41.94
C ALA A 661 31.69 -8.17 -42.99
N LEU A 662 31.04 -7.06 -42.61
CA LEU A 662 30.14 -6.28 -43.46
C LEU A 662 30.64 -4.84 -43.68
N PRO A 663 31.00 -4.44 -44.91
CA PRO A 663 31.38 -3.07 -45.24
C PRO A 663 30.19 -2.10 -45.30
N TYR A 664 30.49 -0.80 -45.30
CA TYR A 664 29.47 0.23 -45.52
C TYR A 664 28.90 0.14 -46.96
N GLY A 665 27.59 0.41 -47.11
CA GLY A 665 26.90 0.41 -48.40
C GLY A 665 26.52 -0.99 -48.94
N GLU A 666 26.78 -2.05 -48.18
CA GLU A 666 26.45 -3.43 -48.55
C GLU A 666 25.20 -3.93 -47.82
N CYS A 667 24.35 -4.67 -48.55
CA CYS A 667 23.24 -5.42 -47.96
C CYS A 667 23.57 -6.92 -47.87
N LEU A 668 23.60 -7.43 -46.65
CA LEU A 668 23.82 -8.83 -46.33
C LEU A 668 22.50 -9.54 -46.00
N GLY A 669 22.18 -10.56 -46.77
CA GLY A 669 21.07 -11.47 -46.49
C GLY A 669 21.52 -12.67 -45.68
N ILE A 670 20.77 -13.05 -44.65
CA ILE A 670 20.94 -14.30 -43.93
C ILE A 670 19.74 -15.19 -44.26
N LEU A 671 20.00 -16.25 -45.03
CA LEU A 671 19.03 -17.23 -45.50
C LEU A 671 19.19 -18.54 -44.73
N GLY A 672 18.08 -19.20 -44.44
CA GLY A 672 18.10 -20.54 -43.84
C GLY A 672 16.70 -20.96 -43.39
N PRO A 673 16.48 -22.24 -43.04
CA PRO A 673 15.20 -22.71 -42.53
C PRO A 673 14.90 -22.12 -41.14
N ASN A 674 13.65 -22.30 -40.68
CA ASN A 674 13.26 -21.96 -39.32
C ASN A 674 14.07 -22.81 -38.32
N GLY A 675 14.62 -22.16 -37.29
CA GLY A 675 15.49 -22.83 -36.31
C GLY A 675 16.99 -22.76 -36.62
N ALA A 676 17.40 -22.27 -37.79
CA ALA A 676 18.81 -22.16 -38.18
C ALA A 676 19.67 -21.21 -37.32
N GLY A 677 19.07 -20.36 -36.48
CA GLY A 677 19.79 -19.40 -35.62
C GLY A 677 19.70 -17.93 -36.03
N LYS A 678 19.10 -17.63 -37.19
CA LYS A 678 18.95 -16.27 -37.77
C LYS A 678 18.45 -15.20 -36.79
N SER A 679 17.27 -15.41 -36.20
CA SER A 679 16.69 -14.44 -35.25
C SER A 679 17.47 -14.37 -33.93
N SER A 680 18.20 -15.44 -33.56
CA SER A 680 19.09 -15.42 -32.40
C SER A 680 20.34 -14.58 -32.67
N PHE A 681 20.88 -14.63 -33.89
CA PHE A 681 21.95 -13.75 -34.33
C PHE A 681 21.52 -12.29 -34.28
N ILE A 682 20.40 -11.93 -34.93
CA ILE A 682 19.88 -10.54 -34.87
C ILE A 682 19.66 -10.13 -33.41
N SER A 683 19.04 -10.97 -32.58
CA SER A 683 18.78 -10.69 -31.16
C SER A 683 20.06 -10.39 -30.36
N MET A 684 21.20 -10.99 -30.71
CA MET A 684 22.49 -10.64 -30.13
C MET A 684 22.98 -9.28 -30.62
N MET A 685 22.95 -9.06 -31.93
CA MET A 685 23.42 -7.81 -32.54
C MET A 685 22.63 -6.58 -32.10
N ILE A 686 21.34 -6.72 -31.81
CA ILE A 686 20.48 -5.64 -31.30
C ILE A 686 20.40 -5.59 -29.77
N GLY A 687 21.12 -6.46 -29.05
CA GLY A 687 21.22 -6.42 -27.59
C GLY A 687 20.01 -6.96 -26.81
N PHE A 688 19.09 -7.70 -27.46
CA PHE A 688 18.04 -8.44 -26.75
C PHE A 688 18.60 -9.61 -25.94
N SER A 689 19.65 -10.26 -26.44
CA SER A 689 20.30 -11.39 -25.78
C SER A 689 21.82 -11.22 -25.81
N LYS A 690 22.49 -11.36 -24.66
CA LYS A 690 23.96 -11.32 -24.64
C LYS A 690 24.57 -12.55 -25.35
N PRO A 691 25.70 -12.40 -26.07
CA PRO A 691 26.46 -13.54 -26.57
C PRO A 691 26.91 -14.45 -25.42
N THR A 692 27.00 -15.75 -25.66
CA THR A 692 27.58 -16.70 -24.71
C THR A 692 29.11 -16.68 -24.78
N SER A 693 29.67 -16.53 -25.99
CA SER A 693 31.10 -16.37 -26.27
C SER A 693 31.25 -15.59 -27.59
N GLY A 694 32.45 -15.09 -27.85
CA GLY A 694 32.75 -14.24 -29.00
C GLY A 694 32.35 -12.78 -28.79
N ASN A 695 32.67 -11.95 -29.77
CA ASN A 695 32.39 -10.51 -29.74
C ASN A 695 31.87 -10.03 -31.10
N ALA A 696 31.20 -8.89 -31.11
CA ALA A 696 30.88 -8.18 -32.34
C ALA A 696 31.15 -6.69 -32.17
N PHE A 697 31.63 -6.07 -33.23
CA PHE A 697 31.97 -4.67 -33.31
C PHE A 697 31.06 -3.98 -34.34
N VAL A 698 30.41 -2.89 -33.94
CA VAL A 698 29.57 -2.06 -34.80
C VAL A 698 30.15 -0.65 -34.77
N GLN A 699 30.68 -0.19 -35.91
CA GLN A 699 31.46 1.06 -35.99
C GLN A 699 32.58 1.13 -34.91
N ASP A 700 33.34 0.06 -34.77
CA ASP A 700 34.41 -0.12 -33.78
C ASP A 700 33.95 -0.20 -32.30
N PHE A 701 32.65 -0.10 -32.02
CA PHE A 701 32.10 -0.29 -30.68
C PHE A 701 31.73 -1.76 -30.42
N SER A 702 32.19 -2.32 -29.31
CA SER A 702 31.85 -3.70 -28.93
C SER A 702 30.43 -3.80 -28.38
N ILE A 703 29.69 -4.82 -28.79
CA ILE A 703 28.34 -5.12 -28.27
C ILE A 703 28.32 -5.49 -26.77
N HIS A 704 29.48 -5.84 -26.17
CA HIS A 704 29.56 -6.16 -24.74
C HIS A 704 29.70 -4.92 -23.87
N THR A 705 30.48 -3.93 -24.31
CA THR A 705 30.85 -2.75 -23.52
C THR A 705 30.10 -1.48 -23.93
N ASP A 706 29.84 -1.29 -25.21
CA ASP A 706 29.51 0.03 -25.80
C ASP A 706 28.11 0.07 -26.46
N MET A 707 27.20 -0.80 -26.03
CA MET A 707 25.87 -0.95 -26.65
C MET A 707 25.06 0.36 -26.71
N GLU A 708 25.19 1.25 -25.72
CA GLU A 708 24.50 2.55 -25.73
C GLU A 708 24.98 3.46 -26.87
N ASN A 709 26.26 3.39 -27.24
CA ASN A 709 26.81 4.12 -28.37
C ASN A 709 26.31 3.53 -29.70
N ILE A 710 26.24 2.19 -29.77
CA ILE A 710 25.73 1.45 -30.94
C ILE A 710 24.26 1.82 -31.24
N TYR A 711 23.42 1.97 -30.20
CA TYR A 711 22.01 2.33 -30.40
C TYR A 711 21.77 3.71 -31.03
N ASN A 712 22.75 4.63 -30.96
CA ASN A 712 22.62 5.94 -31.59
C ASN A 712 22.67 5.86 -33.11
N SER A 713 23.46 4.94 -33.67
CA SER A 713 23.64 4.76 -35.12
C SER A 713 22.95 3.52 -35.71
N MET A 714 22.26 2.73 -34.89
CA MET A 714 21.52 1.54 -35.30
C MET A 714 20.05 1.83 -35.67
N GLY A 715 19.53 1.19 -36.71
CA GLY A 715 18.09 1.07 -37.01
C GLY A 715 17.64 -0.38 -36.89
N VAL A 716 16.45 -0.64 -36.33
CA VAL A 716 15.98 -2.02 -36.10
C VAL A 716 14.55 -2.20 -36.56
N CYS A 717 14.31 -3.19 -37.40
CA CYS A 717 12.99 -3.73 -37.74
C CYS A 717 12.87 -5.16 -37.18
N PRO A 718 12.27 -5.35 -36.00
CA PRO A 718 12.10 -6.67 -35.37
C PRO A 718 11.09 -7.55 -36.13
N GLN A 719 11.05 -8.86 -35.86
CA GLN A 719 10.05 -9.75 -36.47
C GLN A 719 8.60 -9.38 -36.09
N ILE A 720 8.37 -8.97 -34.83
CA ILE A 720 7.07 -8.54 -34.31
C ILE A 720 7.01 -7.02 -34.29
N ASP A 721 5.97 -6.43 -34.90
CA ASP A 721 5.79 -4.98 -34.95
C ASP A 721 5.52 -4.37 -33.55
N MET A 722 6.52 -3.68 -33.00
CA MET A 722 6.45 -3.02 -31.68
C MET A 722 5.95 -1.57 -31.79
N LEU A 723 4.65 -1.40 -32.02
CA LEU A 723 4.03 -0.09 -32.29
C LEU A 723 3.00 0.32 -31.22
N TRP A 724 2.86 1.62 -30.97
CA TRP A 724 1.78 2.15 -30.13
C TRP A 724 0.48 2.24 -30.92
N GLU A 725 -0.50 1.42 -30.59
CA GLU A 725 -1.78 1.37 -31.31
C GLU A 725 -2.53 2.71 -31.36
N MET A 726 -2.34 3.55 -30.34
CA MET A 726 -3.01 4.85 -30.17
C MET A 726 -2.37 5.99 -30.96
N LEU A 727 -1.13 5.83 -31.45
CA LEU A 727 -0.41 6.84 -32.23
C LEU A 727 -0.67 6.66 -33.75
N THR A 728 -0.47 7.70 -34.56
CA THR A 728 -0.53 7.62 -36.03
C THR A 728 0.81 7.23 -36.63
N GLY A 729 0.85 6.83 -37.90
CA GLY A 729 2.13 6.55 -38.58
C GLY A 729 3.06 7.76 -38.58
N ARG A 730 2.52 8.97 -38.85
CA ARG A 730 3.28 10.22 -38.80
C ARG A 730 3.87 10.49 -37.41
N GLU A 731 3.10 10.28 -36.35
CA GLU A 731 3.56 10.50 -34.97
C GLU A 731 4.65 9.54 -34.54
N HIS A 732 4.63 8.28 -35.02
CA HIS A 732 5.72 7.33 -34.76
C HIS A 732 7.02 7.81 -35.39
N LEU A 733 6.99 8.18 -36.67
CA LEU A 733 8.18 8.66 -37.38
C LEU A 733 8.68 9.98 -36.81
N GLN A 734 7.78 10.89 -36.44
CA GLN A 734 8.16 12.13 -35.73
C GLN A 734 8.78 11.87 -34.35
N PHE A 735 8.42 10.79 -33.67
CA PHE A 735 9.01 10.41 -32.38
C PHE A 735 10.42 9.80 -32.59
N TYR A 736 10.54 8.77 -33.42
CA TYR A 736 11.82 8.11 -33.68
C TYR A 736 12.83 9.02 -34.41
N GLY A 737 12.37 9.87 -35.33
CA GLY A 737 13.22 10.88 -35.96
C GLY A 737 13.83 11.86 -34.95
N ARG A 738 13.07 12.29 -33.93
CA ARG A 738 13.61 13.14 -32.85
C ARG A 738 14.60 12.42 -31.95
N LEU A 739 14.39 11.12 -31.69
CA LEU A 739 15.38 10.29 -30.98
C LEU A 739 16.69 10.20 -31.77
N LYS A 740 16.62 10.22 -33.11
CA LYS A 740 17.77 10.32 -34.02
C LYS A 740 18.22 11.77 -34.30
N SER A 741 17.98 12.70 -33.37
CA SER A 741 18.42 14.10 -33.43
C SER A 741 17.84 14.96 -34.57
N LEU A 742 16.80 14.51 -35.28
CA LEU A 742 16.12 15.34 -36.29
C LEU A 742 15.13 16.31 -35.62
N THR A 743 15.18 17.58 -36.02
CA THR A 743 14.28 18.63 -35.48
C THR A 743 13.83 19.60 -36.58
N GLY A 744 12.78 20.39 -36.31
CA GLY A 744 12.28 21.42 -37.23
C GLY A 744 11.83 20.88 -38.60
N SER A 745 12.09 21.66 -39.65
CA SER A 745 11.74 21.33 -41.04
C SER A 745 12.43 20.06 -41.55
N ALA A 746 13.66 19.77 -41.10
CA ALA A 746 14.39 18.56 -41.48
C ALA A 746 13.66 17.28 -41.00
N LEU A 747 13.06 17.33 -39.80
CA LEU A 747 12.24 16.22 -39.30
C LEU A 747 10.99 16.02 -40.16
N ASP A 748 10.26 17.09 -40.47
CA ASP A 748 9.01 16.97 -41.22
C ASP A 748 9.25 16.47 -42.65
N LEU A 749 10.31 16.94 -43.31
CA LEU A 749 10.73 16.46 -44.62
C LEU A 749 11.12 14.98 -44.59
N ALA A 750 11.94 14.57 -43.61
CA ALA A 750 12.34 13.17 -43.45
C ALA A 750 11.15 12.25 -43.15
N VAL A 751 10.17 12.72 -42.37
CA VAL A 751 8.94 11.97 -42.07
C VAL A 751 8.09 11.78 -43.32
N GLU A 752 7.90 12.83 -44.13
CA GLU A 752 7.13 12.71 -45.37
C GLU A 752 7.81 11.83 -46.41
N GLU A 753 9.12 11.96 -46.58
CA GLU A 753 9.91 11.10 -47.45
C GLU A 753 9.85 9.63 -47.00
N SER A 754 10.00 9.38 -45.69
CA SER A 754 9.87 8.04 -45.12
C SER A 754 8.48 7.46 -45.39
N LEU A 755 7.40 8.22 -45.16
CA LEU A 755 6.02 7.78 -45.44
C LEU A 755 5.77 7.53 -46.93
N ARG A 756 6.37 8.33 -47.81
CA ARG A 756 6.28 8.19 -49.27
C ARG A 756 6.99 6.92 -49.73
N SER A 757 8.20 6.67 -49.23
CA SER A 757 9.00 5.49 -49.60
C SER A 757 8.28 4.17 -49.33
N VAL A 758 7.52 4.09 -48.24
CA VAL A 758 6.77 2.88 -47.86
C VAL A 758 5.30 2.90 -48.30
N ASN A 759 4.89 3.82 -49.18
CA ASN A 759 3.51 3.94 -49.67
C ASN A 759 2.45 4.04 -48.54
N LEU A 760 2.76 4.82 -47.49
CA LEU A 760 1.83 5.15 -46.39
C LEU A 760 1.38 6.61 -46.39
N LEU A 761 1.93 7.46 -47.27
CA LEU A 761 1.51 8.85 -47.43
C LEU A 761 0.15 8.97 -48.16
N LEU A 762 -0.11 8.07 -49.11
CA LEU A 762 -1.33 8.08 -49.93
C LEU A 762 -2.55 7.58 -49.15
N GLY A 763 -3.74 8.11 -49.48
CA GLY A 763 -5.01 7.65 -48.93
C GLY A 763 -5.26 8.00 -47.45
N GLY A 764 -4.56 9.00 -46.90
CA GLY A 764 -4.72 9.45 -45.52
C GLY A 764 -4.24 8.44 -44.46
N ALA A 765 -3.49 7.42 -44.86
CA ALA A 765 -2.99 6.40 -43.94
C ALA A 765 -2.03 6.99 -42.89
N ALA A 766 -1.18 7.94 -43.27
CA ALA A 766 -0.22 8.61 -42.39
C ALA A 766 -0.82 9.17 -41.09
N ASP A 767 -2.02 9.74 -41.16
CA ASP A 767 -2.71 10.39 -40.04
C ASP A 767 -3.78 9.48 -39.40
N LYS A 768 -3.88 8.23 -39.86
CA LYS A 768 -4.73 7.20 -39.26
C LYS A 768 -3.99 6.54 -38.09
N GLN A 769 -4.72 6.21 -37.03
CA GLN A 769 -4.17 5.49 -35.88
C GLN A 769 -3.73 4.07 -36.27
N VAL A 770 -2.60 3.63 -35.72
CA VAL A 770 -1.99 2.31 -36.02
C VAL A 770 -2.91 1.14 -35.64
N ARG A 771 -3.82 1.31 -34.66
CA ARG A 771 -4.86 0.30 -34.37
C ARG A 771 -5.72 -0.05 -35.60
N LYS A 772 -5.89 0.89 -36.54
CA LYS A 772 -6.70 0.72 -37.76
C LYS A 772 -5.86 0.33 -38.98
N TYR A 773 -4.58 0.04 -38.81
CA TYR A 773 -3.68 -0.43 -39.88
C TYR A 773 -3.88 -1.93 -40.10
N SER A 774 -3.79 -2.39 -41.36
CA SER A 774 -3.63 -3.81 -41.65
C SER A 774 -2.25 -4.30 -41.18
N GLY A 775 -2.07 -5.62 -41.05
CA GLY A 775 -0.76 -6.19 -40.71
C GLY A 775 0.36 -5.69 -41.63
N GLY A 776 0.11 -5.67 -42.94
CA GLY A 776 1.09 -5.16 -43.90
C GLY A 776 1.39 -3.66 -43.81
N MET A 777 0.42 -2.83 -43.40
CA MET A 777 0.68 -1.42 -43.12
C MET A 777 1.53 -1.23 -41.86
N LYS A 778 1.31 -2.04 -40.82
CA LYS A 778 2.15 -2.05 -39.61
C LYS A 778 3.58 -2.44 -39.95
N ARG A 779 3.74 -3.48 -40.76
CA ARG A 779 5.06 -3.94 -41.22
C ARG A 779 5.83 -2.87 -41.98
N ARG A 780 5.17 -2.21 -42.94
CA ARG A 780 5.74 -1.08 -43.69
C ARG A 780 6.12 0.09 -42.79
N LEU A 781 5.34 0.38 -41.76
CA LEU A 781 5.68 1.41 -40.77
C LEU A 781 6.90 1.01 -39.93
N SER A 782 7.02 -0.25 -39.50
CA SER A 782 8.20 -0.76 -38.78
C SER A 782 9.49 -0.62 -39.61
N VAL A 783 9.42 -0.92 -40.91
CA VAL A 783 10.55 -0.69 -41.83
C VAL A 783 10.88 0.80 -41.95
N ALA A 784 9.88 1.67 -42.12
CA ALA A 784 10.11 3.12 -42.15
C ALA A 784 10.77 3.65 -40.86
N ILE A 785 10.38 3.12 -39.68
CA ILE A 785 11.00 3.47 -38.39
C ILE A 785 12.47 3.04 -38.35
N SER A 786 12.82 1.89 -38.91
CA SER A 786 14.22 1.44 -38.95
C SER A 786 15.11 2.27 -39.90
N LEU A 787 14.50 2.96 -40.87
CA LEU A 787 15.21 3.73 -41.91
C LEU A 787 15.26 5.24 -41.64
N ILE A 788 14.51 5.75 -40.66
CA ILE A 788 14.45 7.19 -40.36
C ILE A 788 15.69 7.67 -39.60
N GLY A 789 16.16 8.87 -39.95
CA GLY A 789 17.42 9.43 -39.40
C GLY A 789 18.66 8.91 -40.12
N ASP A 790 19.83 9.19 -39.56
CA ASP A 790 21.12 8.77 -40.11
C ASP A 790 21.61 7.44 -39.46
N ALA A 791 20.81 6.38 -39.62
CA ALA A 791 21.19 5.04 -39.16
C ALA A 791 22.27 4.47 -40.10
N LYS A 792 23.47 4.21 -39.57
CA LYS A 792 24.60 3.66 -40.32
C LYS A 792 24.52 2.15 -40.51
N VAL A 793 23.88 1.46 -39.56
CA VAL A 793 23.64 0.01 -39.60
C VAL A 793 22.16 -0.27 -39.35
N VAL A 794 21.53 -1.04 -40.21
CA VAL A 794 20.11 -1.39 -40.11
C VAL A 794 19.93 -2.90 -40.06
N TYR A 795 19.21 -3.39 -39.05
CA TYR A 795 18.87 -4.81 -38.90
C TYR A 795 17.39 -5.02 -39.21
N MET A 796 17.07 -5.95 -40.11
CA MET A 796 15.69 -6.30 -40.48
C MET A 796 15.43 -7.79 -40.31
N ASP A 797 14.59 -8.16 -39.35
CA ASP A 797 14.23 -9.57 -39.12
C ASP A 797 12.96 -9.92 -39.90
N GLU A 798 13.11 -10.56 -41.06
CA GLU A 798 12.04 -10.98 -41.97
C GLU A 798 11.10 -9.84 -42.48
N PRO A 799 11.63 -8.79 -43.14
CA PRO A 799 10.88 -7.57 -43.45
C PRO A 799 9.66 -7.77 -44.36
N SER A 800 9.67 -8.74 -45.27
CA SER A 800 8.58 -8.96 -46.24
C SER A 800 7.50 -9.96 -45.82
N THR A 801 7.66 -10.63 -44.68
CA THR A 801 6.73 -11.69 -44.23
C THR A 801 5.32 -11.15 -44.03
N GLY A 802 4.32 -11.84 -44.59
CA GLY A 802 2.91 -11.47 -44.47
C GLY A 802 2.44 -10.30 -45.35
N LEU A 803 3.28 -9.82 -46.28
CA LEU A 803 2.91 -8.83 -47.29
C LEU A 803 2.39 -9.47 -48.59
N ASP A 804 1.41 -8.81 -49.21
CA ASP A 804 0.97 -9.11 -50.57
C ASP A 804 2.10 -8.81 -51.59
N PRO A 805 2.08 -9.45 -52.78
CA PRO A 805 3.18 -9.33 -53.75
C PRO A 805 3.47 -7.89 -54.19
N ALA A 806 2.45 -7.03 -54.32
CA ALA A 806 2.64 -5.64 -54.73
C ALA A 806 3.28 -4.80 -53.62
N SER A 807 2.79 -4.93 -52.39
CA SER A 807 3.38 -4.28 -51.21
C SER A 807 4.81 -4.76 -50.95
N ARG A 808 5.12 -6.03 -51.22
CA ARG A 808 6.47 -6.58 -51.09
C ARG A 808 7.46 -5.93 -52.05
N LYS A 809 7.12 -5.85 -53.34
CA LYS A 809 7.96 -5.16 -54.34
C LYS A 809 8.18 -3.69 -54.00
N SER A 810 7.13 -3.00 -53.53
CA SER A 810 7.25 -1.62 -53.06
C SER A 810 8.22 -1.49 -51.88
N LEU A 811 8.15 -2.39 -50.91
CA LEU A 811 9.06 -2.40 -49.76
C LEU A 811 10.50 -2.65 -50.22
N TRP A 812 10.70 -3.58 -51.16
CA TRP A 812 12.02 -3.86 -51.70
C TRP A 812 12.65 -2.65 -52.38
N THR A 813 11.87 -1.88 -53.15
CA THR A 813 12.34 -0.62 -53.74
C THR A 813 12.81 0.37 -52.67
N ALA A 814 12.07 0.50 -51.56
CA ALA A 814 12.43 1.39 -50.46
C ALA A 814 13.73 0.96 -49.76
N VAL A 815 13.90 -0.34 -49.48
CA VAL A 815 15.14 -0.87 -48.87
C VAL A 815 16.32 -0.71 -49.81
N LYS A 816 16.14 -0.95 -51.11
CA LYS A 816 17.19 -0.80 -52.13
C LYS A 816 17.67 0.65 -52.27
N GLN A 817 16.76 1.62 -52.16
CA GLN A 817 17.10 3.05 -52.13
C GLN A 817 17.87 3.40 -50.85
N ALA A 818 17.44 2.89 -49.69
CA ALA A 818 18.08 3.16 -48.41
C ALA A 818 19.47 2.51 -48.24
N LYS A 819 19.85 1.58 -49.13
CA LYS A 819 21.13 0.86 -49.09
C LYS A 819 22.35 1.72 -49.40
N GLN A 820 22.21 2.76 -50.24
CA GLN A 820 23.35 3.46 -50.87
C GLN A 820 24.41 3.98 -49.87
N ASP A 821 23.99 4.37 -48.66
CA ASP A 821 24.86 4.97 -47.64
C ASP A 821 24.89 4.18 -46.31
N ARG A 822 24.39 2.93 -46.29
CA ARG A 822 24.12 2.18 -45.04
C ARG A 822 24.45 0.70 -45.17
N ALA A 823 24.92 0.10 -44.09
CA ALA A 823 25.05 -1.36 -44.00
C ALA A 823 23.72 -1.97 -43.55
N ILE A 824 23.16 -2.90 -44.32
CA ILE A 824 21.86 -3.52 -44.01
C ILE A 824 22.04 -5.02 -43.82
N ILE A 825 21.64 -5.55 -42.66
CA ILE A 825 21.56 -6.99 -42.41
C ILE A 825 20.09 -7.37 -42.37
N LEU A 826 19.66 -8.24 -43.30
CA LEU A 826 18.31 -8.77 -43.31
C LEU A 826 18.31 -10.29 -43.16
N THR A 827 17.36 -10.82 -42.40
CA THR A 827 17.05 -12.26 -42.41
C THR A 827 15.85 -12.49 -43.30
N THR A 828 15.90 -13.56 -44.10
CA THR A 828 14.77 -13.98 -44.92
C THR A 828 14.76 -15.49 -45.06
N HIS A 829 13.60 -16.02 -45.43
CA HIS A 829 13.43 -17.40 -45.89
C HIS A 829 13.09 -17.45 -47.40
N SER A 830 13.01 -16.29 -48.06
CA SER A 830 12.70 -16.17 -49.48
C SER A 830 13.98 -15.92 -50.28
N MET A 831 14.30 -16.84 -51.18
CA MET A 831 15.42 -16.66 -52.12
C MET A 831 15.17 -15.48 -53.06
N GLU A 832 13.92 -15.26 -53.49
CA GLU A 832 13.53 -14.13 -54.35
C GLU A 832 13.84 -12.78 -53.68
N GLU A 833 13.54 -12.64 -52.37
CA GLU A 833 13.87 -11.44 -51.62
C GLU A 833 15.38 -11.23 -51.51
N ALA A 834 16.12 -12.31 -51.21
CA ALA A 834 17.57 -12.26 -51.10
C ALA A 834 18.23 -11.84 -52.42
N GLU A 835 17.78 -12.36 -53.56
CA GLU A 835 18.33 -12.04 -54.88
C GLU A 835 18.09 -10.59 -55.30
N VAL A 836 16.96 -10.00 -54.92
CA VAL A 836 16.60 -8.63 -55.30
C VAL A 836 17.30 -7.59 -54.42
N LEU A 837 17.46 -7.88 -53.13
CA LEU A 837 17.94 -6.92 -52.13
C LEU A 837 19.43 -7.05 -51.78
N CYS A 838 19.93 -8.27 -51.65
CA CYS A 838 21.22 -8.53 -51.03
C CYS A 838 22.35 -8.50 -52.05
N ASP A 839 23.48 -7.92 -51.68
CA ASP A 839 24.73 -7.99 -52.45
C ASP A 839 25.51 -9.27 -52.11
N ARG A 840 25.47 -9.67 -50.84
CA ARG A 840 26.02 -10.90 -50.29
C ARG A 840 24.96 -11.66 -49.51
N LEU A 841 25.02 -12.99 -49.60
CA LEU A 841 24.08 -13.91 -48.95
C LEU A 841 24.86 -14.92 -48.11
N CYS A 842 24.40 -15.13 -46.88
CA CYS A 842 24.88 -16.10 -45.92
C CYS A 842 23.82 -17.20 -45.78
N ILE A 843 24.19 -18.45 -46.03
CA ILE A 843 23.31 -19.61 -45.77
C ILE A 843 23.67 -20.17 -44.40
N MET A 844 22.69 -20.23 -43.50
CA MET A 844 22.86 -20.70 -42.12
C MET A 844 22.04 -21.97 -41.88
N VAL A 845 22.67 -22.99 -41.30
CA VAL A 845 22.06 -24.30 -40.97
C VAL A 845 22.55 -24.71 -39.58
N ASP A 846 21.63 -25.13 -38.70
CA ASP A 846 21.92 -25.59 -37.33
C ASP A 846 22.90 -24.72 -36.51
N GLY A 847 22.78 -23.40 -36.66
CA GLY A 847 23.60 -22.44 -35.93
C GLY A 847 24.97 -22.16 -36.54
N ARG A 848 25.34 -22.81 -37.65
CA ARG A 848 26.62 -22.61 -38.36
C ARG A 848 26.40 -21.90 -39.70
N LEU A 849 27.37 -21.09 -40.10
CA LEU A 849 27.45 -20.54 -41.45
C LEU A 849 27.93 -21.65 -42.39
N GLN A 850 27.16 -21.95 -43.43
CA GLN A 850 27.45 -23.02 -44.38
C GLN A 850 28.01 -22.51 -45.70
N CYS A 851 27.55 -21.36 -46.19
CA CYS A 851 28.08 -20.76 -47.41
C CYS A 851 27.94 -19.24 -47.34
N ILE A 852 28.87 -18.52 -47.97
CA ILE A 852 28.84 -17.06 -48.12
C ILE A 852 29.28 -16.66 -49.53
N GLY A 853 28.54 -15.73 -50.15
CA GLY A 853 28.85 -15.32 -51.52
C GLY A 853 27.76 -14.44 -52.12
N ARG A 854 27.88 -14.11 -53.41
CA ARG A 854 26.85 -13.33 -54.11
C ARG A 854 25.63 -14.22 -54.41
N PRO A 855 24.39 -13.69 -54.39
CA PRO A 855 23.19 -14.50 -54.64
C PRO A 855 23.25 -15.32 -55.94
N LYS A 856 23.75 -14.73 -57.04
CA LYS A 856 23.91 -15.41 -58.33
C LYS A 856 24.90 -16.58 -58.31
N GLU A 857 25.95 -16.49 -57.50
CA GLU A 857 26.98 -17.54 -57.36
C GLU A 857 26.46 -18.69 -56.49
N LEU A 858 25.65 -18.37 -55.48
CA LEU A 858 25.05 -19.32 -54.56
C LEU A 858 23.83 -20.04 -55.14
N GLY A 859 23.05 -19.38 -56.01
CA GLY A 859 21.92 -20.03 -56.70
C GLY A 859 22.33 -21.27 -57.50
N VAL A 860 23.50 -21.22 -58.16
CA VAL A 860 24.11 -22.35 -58.90
C VAL A 860 24.71 -23.42 -57.97
N ARG A 861 25.05 -23.07 -56.73
CA ARG A 861 25.66 -23.96 -55.72
C ARG A 861 24.69 -24.42 -54.63
N SER A 862 23.40 -24.09 -54.75
CA SER A 862 22.41 -24.24 -53.68
C SER A 862 22.30 -25.68 -53.13
N GLU A 863 22.35 -26.70 -54.00
CA GLU A 863 22.34 -28.12 -53.62
C GLU A 863 23.55 -28.58 -52.77
N LYS A 864 24.67 -27.82 -52.77
CA LYS A 864 25.87 -28.12 -51.96
C LYS A 864 25.92 -27.34 -50.64
N CYS A 865 24.98 -26.41 -50.43
CA CYS A 865 24.97 -25.49 -49.29
C CYS A 865 23.89 -25.81 -48.24
N THR A 866 22.83 -26.51 -48.64
CA THR A 866 21.82 -27.13 -47.77
C THR A 866 22.22 -28.54 -47.41
#